data_AF-A0A6N8EHU1-F1
#
_entry.id   AF-A0A6N8EHU1-F1
#
_cell.length_a   1.000
_cell.length_b   1.000
_cell.length_c   1.000
_cell.angle_alpha   90.00
_cell.angle_beta   90.00
_cell.angle_gamma   90.00
#
_symmetry.space_group_name_H-M   'P 1'
#
loop_
_entity.id
_entity.type
_entity.pdbx_description
1 polymer ?
#
loop_
_entity_poly.entity_id
_entity_poly.type
_entity_poly.pdbx_seq_one_letter_code
_entity_poly.pdbx_strand_id
1 'polypeptide(L)'
;VTSQGAVISATASPVTVNLGTLGTLADDATATVSFRVTIDAGTTNGTVLSNQATVTRTGDTTGVPSDDNGTSGDGLNPTLTPVYTEAPTPVLGKTQAASSETDSTGSNVLIGEVVTFELAFSVPSGTTRELTFADTLPSGLAYVADSARLRRTSTSLNAALNPGGINSADADAPVTLVDDAHLLTSGQTLSLALGNIINSDADSGTTEQYVLEYRARVQNLAGNAKGETLTNSATIRTLNTLGVEQSLTPETVALSIIEPSLTLDKSVTPAALLSTGGATTYALVVTNTGTAPAYDVCITDPLSTDWTLGTVTATPSDANTPTDITLDAAACGSDRLRFQVGVFPAGGVLTLNLPVSDTDLSSTPNEQLNNTASATWTSLPGATGSGIGLDAAGTAGTSDGERTGAGSGVNLYTVSDSAQVTINELNLTKSVDDTRRYAIGELATYRLDISVPAGYSVTDAVIEDALPSGLLYVGPVNRVDGNSVNLTNTTLTASASASGTPPTLTISLGTLSNSAATAQTLSLEYEVRVDNVAGNQFDTAPLANTATLTFKDPRDGNTEKTRTDTASLQLGEPQLSLTLDAAGPGSVLTGLQAGDVITYTLTLSNASGAGVTTAFDSLLSSVLPSGLTGVTDSLVNTASSNLSSEALTALLATLSVDADGLTTADSGFDLPAGAAVTLTFQATLDAGVLSGETLSVTTASVTYTSLDGADATERTGSGEPAVNDYQASDSAQTLTIDSTVAFDKTFLPNTRTNFAVGEEVTYRLKVSLIEGTTEDLVLTDTLPAGLSYVGYTLGAGSGDSLTIPFDPDTDLTVTPATGPSATGQVVVFDLGTVVNTPNAQRDDDYLTVDLIARVDNITANQAGTVLGNHAQLEYFDAGGAQTLDFDANGDANDGLQPLNLTVVEPTVTLNLDQNVEALSLGDTVTYTLTLSASDATAYGVQLVDTLPPGLAYVSATGGTPSIQDQTLTFDLAQLAQGASHEITIMARLRADAVVDVSQTNQATLAWGSIPDADGTPDDGRTGSDGAGEGLNNYATSQSVSLTPTTNAMIEAVKTVSDLNGGDALAGDRLEYRVVLTNTGSVAATNVVFADPIPANTAYVDNSSKLNDETSGSVSGGVLTVTVGELAAGATATLTFQVTINGSVPAGTVISNQGSVDSDQTVPEPTDVDDNDTNGDQPTEVTVGQPISGGGGALYARKTVNAASVATGGTVTYTI
;
A
#
# COMPACT_ATOMS: atom_id res chain seq x y z
N VAL A 1 79.24 -38.95 74.78
CA VAL A 1 79.33 -39.00 73.30
C VAL A 1 80.76 -39.32 72.91
N THR A 2 81.00 -40.49 72.32
CA THR A 2 82.27 -40.87 71.68
C THR A 2 81.96 -41.25 70.24
N SER A 3 82.46 -40.49 69.27
CA SER A 3 82.11 -40.63 67.86
C SER A 3 82.92 -41.70 67.12
N GLN A 4 83.28 -42.79 67.80
CA GLN A 4 83.89 -43.96 67.17
C GLN A 4 82.79 -44.96 66.86
N GLY A 5 82.41 -45.06 65.58
CA GLY A 5 81.49 -46.09 65.13
C GLY A 5 82.14 -47.46 65.23
N ALA A 6 81.43 -48.44 65.80
CA ALA A 6 81.87 -49.82 65.85
C ALA A 6 81.20 -50.62 64.72
N VAL A 7 82.02 -51.23 63.86
CA VAL A 7 81.54 -52.31 62.97
C VAL A 7 81.54 -53.58 63.80
N ILE A 8 80.36 -54.09 64.13
CA ILE A 8 80.19 -55.29 64.95
C ILE A 8 80.19 -56.50 64.03
N SER A 9 81.32 -57.20 63.93
CA SER A 9 81.32 -58.58 63.43
C SER A 9 80.89 -59.53 64.54
N ALA A 10 80.44 -60.74 64.20
CA ALA A 10 79.92 -61.74 65.14
C ALA A 10 80.91 -62.24 66.23
N THR A 11 82.13 -61.70 66.30
CA THR A 11 83.14 -62.01 67.33
C THR A 11 83.61 -60.78 68.12
N ALA A 12 83.05 -59.60 67.87
CA ALA A 12 83.41 -58.37 68.58
C ALA A 12 82.87 -58.36 70.02
N SER A 13 83.70 -57.93 70.98
CA SER A 13 83.30 -57.77 72.38
C SER A 13 82.23 -56.68 72.55
N PRO A 14 81.33 -56.79 73.55
CA PRO A 14 80.24 -55.84 73.76
C PRO A 14 80.76 -54.40 73.93
N VAL A 15 80.05 -53.45 73.30
CA VAL A 15 80.41 -52.03 73.27
C VAL A 15 80.32 -51.44 74.68
N THR A 16 81.44 -51.37 75.37
CA THR A 16 81.51 -50.90 76.76
C THR A 16 81.65 -49.38 76.80
N VAL A 17 80.62 -48.69 77.29
CA VAL A 17 80.64 -47.23 77.50
C VAL A 17 80.83 -46.93 78.98
N ASN A 18 81.98 -46.37 79.36
CA ASN A 18 82.21 -45.93 80.73
C ASN A 18 81.46 -44.61 80.98
N LEU A 19 80.44 -44.64 81.85
CA LEU A 19 79.61 -43.50 82.21
C LEU A 19 80.27 -42.53 83.20
N GLY A 20 81.50 -42.84 83.65
CA GLY A 20 82.25 -42.06 84.62
C GLY A 20 81.81 -42.30 86.06
N THR A 21 82.33 -41.50 86.98
CA THR A 21 81.89 -41.51 88.39
C THR A 21 80.59 -40.72 88.51
N LEU A 22 79.47 -41.38 88.21
CA LEU A 22 78.15 -40.88 88.59
C LEU A 22 78.11 -40.79 90.11
N GLY A 23 77.73 -39.63 90.66
CA GLY A 23 77.64 -39.41 92.10
C GLY A 23 76.46 -40.18 92.73
N THR A 24 76.03 -39.77 93.92
CA THR A 24 74.69 -40.16 94.40
C THR A 24 73.65 -39.60 93.45
N LEU A 25 73.19 -40.45 92.54
CA LEU A 25 72.00 -40.22 91.72
C LEU A 25 70.79 -40.16 92.66
N ALA A 26 69.92 -39.18 92.45
CA ALA A 26 68.60 -39.18 93.06
C ALA A 26 67.75 -40.30 92.44
N ASP A 27 66.68 -40.71 93.13
CA ASP A 27 65.65 -41.54 92.52
C ASP A 27 65.16 -40.88 91.22
N ASP A 28 64.85 -41.70 90.21
CA ASP A 28 64.48 -41.32 88.84
C ASP A 28 65.52 -40.54 88.00
N ALA A 29 66.78 -40.42 88.45
CA ALA A 29 67.84 -39.81 87.65
C ALA A 29 68.24 -40.69 86.44
N THR A 30 67.90 -40.22 85.24
CA THR A 30 68.16 -40.94 83.97
C THR A 30 69.54 -40.62 83.37
N ALA A 31 70.23 -41.66 82.90
CA ALA A 31 71.50 -41.55 82.19
C ALA A 31 71.38 -42.13 80.78
N THR A 32 71.18 -41.27 79.78
CA THR A 32 70.97 -41.70 78.39
C THR A 32 72.29 -42.04 77.71
N VAL A 33 72.41 -43.28 77.24
CA VAL A 33 73.49 -43.73 76.34
C VAL A 33 72.95 -43.82 74.93
N SER A 34 73.65 -43.22 73.97
CA SER A 34 73.34 -43.35 72.55
C SER A 34 74.61 -43.75 71.80
N PHE A 35 74.50 -44.82 71.03
CA PHE A 35 75.54 -45.32 70.14
C PHE A 35 74.95 -45.53 68.74
N ARG A 36 75.80 -45.61 67.72
CA ARG A 36 75.38 -45.85 66.34
C ARG A 36 76.02 -47.16 65.87
N VAL A 37 75.19 -48.11 65.48
CA VAL A 37 75.63 -49.35 64.83
C VAL A 37 75.51 -49.16 63.33
N THR A 38 76.49 -49.65 62.58
CA THR A 38 76.39 -49.82 61.14
C THR A 38 76.50 -51.30 60.87
N ILE A 39 75.45 -51.87 60.29
CA ILE A 39 75.37 -53.29 59.95
C ILE A 39 76.26 -53.52 58.73
N ASP A 40 77.03 -54.61 58.74
CA ASP A 40 77.93 -54.95 57.64
C ASP A 40 77.13 -55.35 56.40
N ALA A 41 77.59 -54.94 55.21
CA ALA A 41 76.92 -55.19 53.93
C ALA A 41 76.84 -56.68 53.56
N GLY A 42 77.59 -57.54 54.25
CA GLY A 42 77.51 -59.00 54.16
C GLY A 42 76.52 -59.68 55.10
N THR A 43 75.73 -58.93 55.89
CA THR A 43 74.74 -59.52 56.80
C THR A 43 73.60 -60.18 56.01
N THR A 44 73.31 -61.44 56.30
CA THR A 44 72.30 -62.23 55.59
C THR A 44 70.89 -61.63 55.74
N ASN A 45 70.12 -61.58 54.66
CA ASN A 45 68.69 -61.25 54.69
C ASN A 45 67.96 -62.17 55.69
N GLY A 46 67.11 -61.60 56.55
CA GLY A 46 66.42 -62.32 57.63
C GLY A 46 67.22 -62.47 58.92
N THR A 47 68.37 -61.81 59.07
CA THR A 47 69.14 -61.84 60.33
C THR A 47 68.39 -61.05 61.42
N VAL A 48 67.91 -61.74 62.47
CA VAL A 48 67.32 -61.07 63.63
C VAL A 48 68.43 -60.57 64.56
N LEU A 49 68.53 -59.24 64.71
CA LEU A 49 69.42 -58.62 65.70
C LEU A 49 68.74 -58.62 67.06
N SER A 50 69.31 -59.35 68.01
CA SER A 50 68.95 -59.25 69.42
C SER A 50 69.79 -58.14 70.07
N ASN A 51 69.14 -57.11 70.63
CA ASN A 51 69.82 -56.03 71.35
C ASN A 51 69.41 -56.02 72.82
N GLN A 52 70.36 -56.36 73.70
CA GLN A 52 70.22 -56.27 75.17
C GLN A 52 71.34 -55.39 75.71
N ALA A 53 71.00 -54.34 76.47
CA ALA A 53 71.97 -53.59 77.24
C ALA A 53 72.19 -54.25 78.62
N THR A 54 73.32 -54.01 79.26
CA THR A 54 73.57 -54.45 80.65
C THR A 54 74.36 -53.40 81.41
N VAL A 55 73.86 -53.00 82.59
CA VAL A 55 74.50 -51.97 83.43
C VAL A 55 75.21 -52.62 84.63
N THR A 56 76.43 -52.17 84.95
CA THR A 56 77.26 -52.64 86.08
C THR A 56 77.80 -51.46 86.90
N ARG A 57 78.27 -51.72 88.13
CA ARG A 57 78.82 -50.70 89.04
C ARG A 57 80.17 -51.15 89.60
N THR A 58 81.12 -50.23 89.79
CA THR A 58 82.46 -50.54 90.31
C THR A 58 82.41 -51.37 91.60
N GLY A 59 82.96 -52.58 91.54
CA GLY A 59 82.96 -53.57 92.63
C GLY A 59 81.93 -54.70 92.49
N ASP A 60 81.05 -54.65 91.49
CA ASP A 60 80.05 -55.67 91.18
C ASP A 60 80.06 -55.98 89.68
N THR A 61 80.24 -57.26 89.34
CA THR A 61 80.36 -57.74 87.94
C THR A 61 79.14 -58.51 87.46
N THR A 62 78.04 -58.58 88.21
CA THR A 62 76.90 -59.45 87.87
C THR A 62 75.92 -58.83 86.85
N GLY A 63 75.70 -57.52 86.90
CA GLY A 63 74.99 -56.75 85.86
C GLY A 63 73.46 -56.90 85.83
N VAL A 64 72.77 -55.88 85.32
CA VAL A 64 71.30 -55.88 85.14
C VAL A 64 70.96 -55.66 83.66
N PRO A 65 70.23 -56.58 83.00
CA PRO A 65 69.77 -56.42 81.62
C PRO A 65 68.73 -55.31 81.43
N SER A 66 68.65 -54.75 80.22
CA SER A 66 67.47 -53.98 79.77
C SER A 66 66.26 -54.89 79.55
N ASP A 67 65.11 -54.28 79.33
CA ASP A 67 63.85 -54.93 78.93
C ASP A 67 63.23 -54.11 77.77
N ASP A 68 62.49 -54.75 76.86
CA ASP A 68 62.09 -54.14 75.58
C ASP A 68 60.74 -53.43 75.60
N ASN A 69 59.86 -53.78 76.54
CA ASN A 69 58.52 -53.18 76.68
C ASN A 69 58.29 -52.49 78.05
N GLY A 70 59.13 -52.76 79.06
CA GLY A 70 59.08 -52.10 80.36
C GLY A 70 58.08 -52.71 81.35
N THR A 71 57.56 -53.91 81.08
CA THR A 71 56.61 -54.62 81.93
C THR A 71 57.32 -55.72 82.70
N SER A 72 57.41 -55.62 84.03
CA SER A 72 58.27 -56.49 84.85
C SER A 72 57.74 -57.93 85.06
N GLY A 73 57.06 -58.54 84.08
CA GLY A 73 56.25 -59.77 84.26
C GLY A 73 56.34 -60.83 83.17
N ASP A 74 56.80 -60.51 81.96
CA ASP A 74 56.85 -61.38 80.78
C ASP A 74 58.27 -61.86 80.41
N GLY A 75 59.26 -61.58 81.27
CA GLY A 75 60.65 -61.98 81.11
C GLY A 75 61.53 -60.83 80.62
N LEU A 76 62.83 -60.85 80.97
CA LEU A 76 63.78 -59.84 80.50
C LEU A 76 64.09 -60.10 79.02
N ASN A 77 63.35 -59.44 78.13
CA ASN A 77 63.36 -59.74 76.70
C ASN A 77 64.30 -58.78 75.95
N PRO A 78 65.10 -59.26 74.97
CA PRO A 78 65.88 -58.40 74.10
C PRO A 78 65.00 -57.81 72.99
N THR A 79 65.19 -56.53 72.68
CA THR A 79 64.53 -55.95 71.49
C THR A 79 65.03 -56.67 70.25
N LEU A 80 64.14 -57.40 69.57
CA LEU A 80 64.44 -58.11 68.34
C LEU A 80 64.20 -57.18 67.14
N THR A 81 65.25 -56.91 66.37
CA THR A 81 65.20 -56.09 65.15
C THR A 81 65.60 -56.94 63.94
N PRO A 82 64.65 -57.48 63.16
CA PRO A 82 64.97 -58.25 61.97
C PRO A 82 65.54 -57.37 60.85
N VAL A 83 66.63 -57.83 60.24
CA VAL A 83 67.30 -57.18 59.12
C VAL A 83 66.86 -57.85 57.82
N TYR A 84 65.99 -57.17 57.07
CA TYR A 84 65.58 -57.60 55.75
C TYR A 84 66.17 -56.72 54.65
N THR A 85 66.48 -57.30 53.48
CA THR A 85 66.92 -56.55 52.30
C THR A 85 65.75 -55.92 51.53
N GLU A 86 64.55 -56.49 51.66
CA GLU A 86 63.25 -55.89 51.27
C GLU A 86 62.20 -56.31 52.32
N ALA A 87 61.27 -55.42 52.65
CA ALA A 87 60.29 -55.68 53.71
C ALA A 87 59.12 -56.57 53.20
N PRO A 88 58.69 -57.59 53.97
CA PRO A 88 57.55 -58.44 53.59
C PRO A 88 56.24 -57.64 53.49
N THR A 89 55.56 -57.76 52.36
CA THR A 89 54.30 -57.05 52.05
C THR A 89 53.09 -57.78 52.64
N PRO A 90 52.20 -57.11 53.40
CA PRO A 90 50.96 -57.73 53.86
C PRO A 90 50.00 -58.02 52.71
N VAL A 91 49.19 -59.08 52.86
CA VAL A 91 48.21 -59.54 51.86
C VAL A 91 46.84 -59.72 52.52
N LEU A 92 45.80 -59.17 51.88
CA LEU A 92 44.39 -59.41 52.18
C LEU A 92 43.82 -60.44 51.21
N GLY A 93 42.85 -61.24 51.64
CA GLY A 93 42.01 -62.08 50.79
C GLY A 93 40.55 -62.04 51.24
N LYS A 94 39.61 -62.23 50.32
CA LYS A 94 38.16 -62.24 50.57
C LYS A 94 37.49 -63.41 49.83
N THR A 95 36.59 -64.13 50.50
CA THR A 95 35.86 -65.28 49.91
C THR A 95 34.39 -65.32 50.34
N GLN A 96 33.53 -65.90 49.50
CA GLN A 96 32.21 -66.43 49.91
C GLN A 96 32.44 -67.83 50.51
N ALA A 97 32.11 -68.02 51.77
CA ALA A 97 32.35 -69.26 52.51
C ALA A 97 31.14 -70.22 52.48
N ALA A 98 29.92 -69.68 52.53
CA ALA A 98 28.67 -70.45 52.54
C ALA A 98 27.46 -69.62 52.08
N SER A 99 26.36 -70.30 51.76
CA SER A 99 25.05 -69.74 51.38
C SER A 99 23.92 -70.49 52.10
N SER A 100 22.75 -69.88 52.30
CA SER A 100 21.65 -70.49 53.07
C SER A 100 20.81 -71.49 52.28
N GLU A 101 20.72 -71.35 50.94
CA GLU A 101 19.93 -72.25 50.11
C GLU A 101 20.80 -73.26 49.36
N THR A 102 20.26 -74.44 49.05
CA THR A 102 21.00 -75.49 48.34
C THR A 102 20.93 -75.40 46.82
N ASP A 103 19.92 -74.71 46.30
CA ASP A 103 19.66 -74.59 44.86
C ASP A 103 20.39 -73.39 44.22
N SER A 104 20.95 -72.50 45.04
CA SER A 104 21.81 -71.35 44.70
C SER A 104 23.29 -71.75 44.65
N THR A 105 23.65 -72.54 43.63
CA THR A 105 25.02 -73.09 43.55
C THR A 105 26.09 -72.06 43.13
N GLY A 106 27.24 -72.09 43.81
CA GLY A 106 28.41 -71.27 43.50
C GLY A 106 28.24 -69.81 43.94
N SER A 107 28.46 -68.88 43.01
CA SER A 107 28.23 -67.45 43.21
C SER A 107 26.78 -67.02 42.93
N ASN A 108 25.89 -67.95 42.53
CA ASN A 108 24.49 -67.61 42.29
C ASN A 108 23.76 -67.45 43.62
N VAL A 109 22.81 -66.51 43.69
CA VAL A 109 21.98 -66.27 44.89
C VAL A 109 20.53 -65.94 44.56
N LEU A 110 19.63 -66.28 45.47
CA LEU A 110 18.20 -66.01 45.45
C LEU A 110 17.85 -64.77 46.27
N ILE A 111 16.70 -64.15 45.99
CA ILE A 111 16.19 -63.03 46.78
C ILE A 111 15.73 -63.52 48.17
N GLY A 112 16.26 -62.91 49.24
CA GLY A 112 16.02 -63.26 50.64
C GLY A 112 17.13 -64.12 51.28
N GLU A 113 18.00 -64.72 50.46
CA GLU A 113 19.09 -65.62 50.87
C GLU A 113 20.16 -64.95 51.75
N VAL A 114 20.79 -65.73 52.64
CA VAL A 114 21.90 -65.27 53.49
C VAL A 114 23.23 -65.90 53.06
N VAL A 115 24.24 -65.05 52.89
CA VAL A 115 25.58 -65.42 52.42
C VAL A 115 26.62 -65.12 53.50
N THR A 116 27.58 -66.03 53.70
CA THR A 116 28.70 -65.85 54.64
C THR A 116 29.98 -65.46 53.89
N PHE A 117 30.64 -64.40 54.34
CA PHE A 117 31.91 -63.88 53.83
C PHE A 117 33.04 -64.08 54.85
N GLU A 118 34.25 -64.31 54.35
CA GLU A 118 35.48 -64.41 55.15
C GLU A 118 36.55 -63.46 54.60
N LEU A 119 37.20 -62.70 55.49
CA LEU A 119 38.33 -61.81 55.20
C LEU A 119 39.58 -62.31 55.94
N ALA A 120 40.66 -62.63 55.22
CA ALA A 120 41.92 -63.08 55.82
C ALA A 120 43.04 -62.07 55.54
N PHE A 121 43.68 -61.54 56.58
CA PHE A 121 44.81 -60.61 56.46
C PHE A 121 46.09 -61.21 57.04
N SER A 122 47.16 -61.23 56.23
CA SER A 122 48.48 -61.73 56.59
C SER A 122 49.34 -60.64 57.23
N VAL A 123 49.78 -60.88 58.47
CA VAL A 123 50.52 -59.92 59.30
C VAL A 123 52.04 -60.14 59.19
N PRO A 124 52.82 -59.20 58.64
CA PRO A 124 54.27 -59.35 58.58
C PRO A 124 54.92 -59.34 59.97
N SER A 125 56.02 -60.09 60.14
CA SER A 125 56.84 -60.12 61.37
C SER A 125 57.24 -58.71 61.84
N GLY A 126 57.06 -58.39 63.12
CA GLY A 126 57.29 -57.06 63.70
C GLY A 126 56.00 -56.29 63.99
N THR A 127 56.07 -54.96 64.05
CA THR A 127 54.93 -54.11 64.43
C THR A 127 54.24 -53.47 63.23
N THR A 128 52.97 -53.83 62.99
CA THR A 128 52.07 -53.14 62.04
C THR A 128 51.26 -52.10 62.82
N ARG A 129 51.24 -50.83 62.39
CA ARG A 129 50.60 -49.76 63.16
C ARG A 129 49.15 -49.50 62.76
N GLU A 130 48.30 -49.28 63.76
CA GLU A 130 46.88 -48.89 63.65
C GLU A 130 46.09 -49.61 62.53
N LEU A 131 46.03 -50.95 62.61
CA LEU A 131 45.32 -51.78 61.64
C LEU A 131 43.80 -51.67 61.83
N THR A 132 43.08 -51.39 60.74
CA THR A 132 41.60 -51.47 60.66
C THR A 132 41.16 -52.20 59.38
N PHE A 133 40.31 -53.22 59.52
CA PHE A 133 39.53 -53.78 58.41
C PHE A 133 38.40 -52.83 58.04
N ALA A 134 38.12 -52.66 56.75
CA ALA A 134 36.94 -51.95 56.25
C ALA A 134 36.35 -52.68 55.05
N ASP A 135 35.08 -53.07 55.14
CA ASP A 135 34.37 -53.86 54.14
C ASP A 135 33.05 -53.19 53.74
N THR A 136 32.90 -52.84 52.47
CA THR A 136 31.75 -52.10 51.94
C THR A 136 30.84 -53.02 51.13
N LEU A 137 29.65 -53.27 51.66
CA LEU A 137 28.61 -54.06 51.01
C LEU A 137 27.92 -53.26 49.88
N PRO A 138 27.62 -53.86 48.72
CA PRO A 138 26.76 -53.24 47.71
C PRO A 138 25.34 -53.09 48.27
N SER A 139 24.55 -52.11 47.81
CA SER A 139 23.21 -51.81 48.36
C SER A 139 22.21 -52.97 48.28
N GLY A 140 22.49 -54.00 47.47
CA GLY A 140 21.72 -55.24 47.41
C GLY A 140 22.00 -56.24 48.54
N LEU A 141 23.04 -56.03 49.35
CA LEU A 141 23.39 -56.83 50.51
C LEU A 141 23.29 -56.00 51.79
N ALA A 142 22.65 -56.55 52.82
CA ALA A 142 22.63 -55.95 54.16
C ALA A 142 23.38 -56.84 55.15
N TYR A 143 24.27 -56.27 55.98
CA TYR A 143 24.94 -57.00 57.06
C TYR A 143 23.92 -57.61 58.03
N VAL A 144 24.08 -58.89 58.37
CA VAL A 144 23.27 -59.54 59.40
C VAL A 144 23.92 -59.22 60.75
N ALA A 145 23.20 -58.49 61.60
CA ALA A 145 23.67 -58.10 62.92
C ALA A 145 24.17 -59.30 63.74
N ASP A 146 25.14 -59.07 64.62
CA ASP A 146 25.73 -60.08 65.51
C ASP A 146 26.37 -61.32 64.85
N SER A 147 26.49 -61.34 63.51
CA SER A 147 27.08 -62.46 62.77
C SER A 147 28.62 -62.47 62.75
N ALA A 148 29.28 -61.34 63.04
CA ALA A 148 30.74 -61.19 62.90
C ALA A 148 31.56 -62.00 63.93
N ARG A 149 32.59 -62.71 63.46
CA ARG A 149 33.52 -63.54 64.25
C ARG A 149 34.97 -63.29 63.84
N LEU A 150 35.88 -63.13 64.81
CA LEU A 150 37.31 -62.90 64.56
C LEU A 150 38.16 -64.07 65.10
N ARG A 151 39.13 -64.56 64.33
CA ARG A 151 40.16 -65.51 64.79
C ARG A 151 41.57 -65.05 64.40
N ARG A 152 42.60 -65.61 65.04
CA ARG A 152 44.02 -65.45 64.70
C ARG A 152 44.66 -66.82 64.50
N THR A 153 45.54 -66.99 63.51
CA THR A 153 46.16 -68.30 63.21
C THR A 153 47.37 -68.63 64.09
N SER A 154 47.91 -67.65 64.82
CA SER A 154 48.99 -67.85 65.79
C SER A 154 48.75 -67.04 67.07
N THR A 155 49.24 -67.55 68.20
CA THR A 155 49.25 -66.83 69.49
C THR A 155 50.36 -65.77 69.58
N SER A 156 51.32 -65.77 68.65
CA SER A 156 52.38 -64.76 68.53
C SER A 156 51.89 -63.39 68.02
N LEU A 157 50.69 -63.36 67.42
CA LEU A 157 49.97 -62.15 67.04
C LEU A 157 49.27 -61.52 68.24
N ASN A 158 49.60 -60.26 68.55
CA ASN A 158 48.95 -59.48 69.60
C ASN A 158 48.38 -58.17 69.04
N ALA A 159 47.08 -57.93 69.24
CA ALA A 159 46.38 -56.71 68.81
C ALA A 159 46.17 -55.75 70.00
N ALA A 160 46.63 -54.50 69.89
CA ALA A 160 46.57 -53.53 70.99
C ALA A 160 45.15 -53.22 71.49
N LEU A 161 44.13 -53.24 70.62
CA LEU A 161 42.73 -53.02 71.00
C LEU A 161 42.02 -54.29 71.47
N ASN A 162 42.56 -55.47 71.17
CA ASN A 162 42.07 -56.77 71.65
C ASN A 162 40.53 -57.01 71.52
N PRO A 163 39.90 -56.76 70.35
CA PRO A 163 38.45 -56.94 70.21
C PRO A 163 38.04 -58.41 70.43
N GLY A 164 36.87 -58.60 71.03
CA GLY A 164 36.37 -59.90 71.50
C GLY A 164 37.28 -60.64 72.49
N GLY A 165 38.35 -60.01 73.00
CA GLY A 165 39.38 -60.66 73.81
C GLY A 165 40.34 -61.56 73.01
N ILE A 166 40.48 -61.35 71.69
CA ILE A 166 41.21 -62.21 70.75
C ILE A 166 42.65 -62.60 71.20
N ASN A 167 43.37 -61.74 71.92
CA ASN A 167 44.72 -62.02 72.42
C ASN A 167 44.76 -63.13 73.49
N SER A 168 43.62 -63.45 74.10
CA SER A 168 43.47 -64.54 75.07
C SER A 168 42.88 -65.82 74.47
N ALA A 169 42.46 -65.81 73.20
CA ALA A 169 41.95 -66.99 72.51
C ALA A 169 43.09 -67.88 72.00
N ASP A 170 42.84 -69.19 71.96
CA ASP A 170 43.73 -70.15 71.30
C ASP A 170 43.84 -69.84 69.79
N ALA A 171 44.91 -70.31 69.15
CA ALA A 171 45.05 -70.21 67.70
C ALA A 171 43.86 -70.90 66.99
N ASP A 172 43.40 -70.28 65.89
CA ASP A 172 42.22 -70.63 65.09
C ASP A 172 40.85 -70.63 65.81
N ALA A 173 40.79 -70.40 67.13
CA ALA A 173 39.55 -70.29 67.87
C ALA A 173 38.88 -68.92 67.62
N PRO A 174 37.64 -68.86 67.08
CA PRO A 174 36.96 -67.60 66.83
C PRO A 174 36.35 -67.00 68.10
N VAL A 175 36.51 -65.69 68.27
CA VAL A 175 35.78 -64.88 69.25
C VAL A 175 34.59 -64.16 68.59
N THR A 176 33.55 -63.92 69.38
CA THR A 176 32.30 -63.28 68.95
C THR A 176 32.37 -61.77 69.15
N LEU A 177 32.05 -60.99 68.11
CA LEU A 177 32.06 -59.53 68.14
C LEU A 177 30.64 -58.93 68.30
N VAL A 178 29.91 -59.37 69.34
CA VAL A 178 28.59 -58.82 69.69
C VAL A 178 28.78 -57.55 70.51
N ASP A 179 28.16 -56.44 70.08
CA ASP A 179 28.27 -55.10 70.68
C ASP A 179 29.72 -54.63 70.95
N ASP A 180 30.71 -55.15 70.20
CA ASP A 180 32.11 -54.79 70.39
C ASP A 180 32.38 -53.35 69.93
N ALA A 181 32.90 -52.52 70.82
CA ALA A 181 33.15 -51.09 70.56
C ALA A 181 34.16 -50.81 69.43
N HIS A 182 34.88 -51.84 68.95
CA HIS A 182 35.82 -51.76 67.84
C HIS A 182 35.25 -52.30 66.52
N LEU A 183 34.06 -52.91 66.52
CA LEU A 183 33.30 -53.28 65.33
C LEU A 183 32.20 -52.25 65.05
N LEU A 184 32.37 -51.44 64.00
CA LEU A 184 31.45 -50.36 63.65
C LEU A 184 30.77 -50.61 62.31
N THR A 185 29.46 -50.38 62.25
CA THR A 185 28.70 -50.31 61.00
C THR A 185 28.38 -48.84 60.68
N SER A 186 28.78 -48.38 59.49
CA SER A 186 28.51 -47.02 59.01
C SER A 186 27.96 -47.07 57.60
N GLY A 187 26.64 -46.92 57.48
CA GLY A 187 25.92 -47.24 56.24
C GLY A 187 26.19 -48.69 55.84
N GLN A 188 26.68 -48.88 54.63
CA GLN A 188 27.04 -50.19 54.07
C GLN A 188 28.44 -50.69 54.47
N THR A 189 29.24 -49.91 55.22
CA THR A 189 30.61 -50.30 55.56
C THR A 189 30.69 -50.89 56.97
N LEU A 190 31.13 -52.14 57.07
CA LEU A 190 31.54 -52.83 58.29
C LEU A 190 33.03 -52.55 58.53
N SER A 191 33.43 -52.07 59.71
CA SER A 191 34.83 -51.77 60.02
C SER A 191 35.24 -52.35 61.37
N LEU A 192 36.42 -52.99 61.44
CA LEU A 192 36.96 -53.60 62.66
C LEU A 192 38.37 -53.08 62.94
N ALA A 193 38.55 -52.34 64.04
CA ALA A 193 39.84 -51.82 64.46
C ALA A 193 40.59 -52.82 65.37
N LEU A 194 41.83 -53.16 65.04
CA LEU A 194 42.73 -53.95 65.88
C LEU A 194 43.81 -53.09 66.57
N GLY A 195 44.07 -51.88 66.06
CA GLY A 195 45.13 -50.99 66.54
C GLY A 195 46.51 -51.47 66.12
N ASN A 196 47.54 -51.16 66.92
CA ASN A 196 48.89 -51.68 66.68
C ASN A 196 48.92 -53.21 66.86
N ILE A 197 49.39 -53.93 65.85
CA ILE A 197 49.64 -55.37 65.88
C ILE A 197 51.12 -55.62 66.09
N ILE A 198 51.46 -56.57 66.97
CA ILE A 198 52.81 -57.14 67.07
C ILE A 198 52.72 -58.59 66.59
N ASN A 199 53.47 -58.94 65.55
CA ASN A 199 53.85 -60.31 65.24
C ASN A 199 55.26 -60.52 65.82
N SER A 200 55.37 -61.42 66.81
CA SER A 200 56.53 -61.50 67.71
C SER A 200 57.56 -62.58 67.36
N ASP A 201 57.20 -63.54 66.50
CA ASP A 201 58.13 -64.44 65.82
C ASP A 201 58.52 -63.93 64.42
N ALA A 202 59.51 -64.59 63.83
CA ALA A 202 60.10 -64.27 62.53
C ALA A 202 60.43 -65.57 61.77
N ASP A 203 59.58 -66.58 61.90
CA ASP A 203 59.71 -67.86 61.22
C ASP A 203 59.22 -67.77 59.78
N SER A 204 60.16 -67.92 58.85
CA SER A 204 59.94 -67.73 57.41
C SER A 204 59.24 -68.93 56.75
N GLY A 205 58.13 -69.42 57.32
CA GLY A 205 57.49 -70.68 56.91
C GLY A 205 56.01 -70.86 57.26
N THR A 206 55.47 -70.08 58.18
CA THR A 206 54.02 -69.93 58.40
C THR A 206 53.56 -68.54 57.99
N THR A 207 52.25 -68.38 57.78
CA THR A 207 51.64 -67.07 57.51
C THR A 207 50.69 -66.78 58.65
N GLU A 208 51.05 -65.85 59.52
CA GLU A 208 50.22 -65.47 60.66
C GLU A 208 49.13 -64.51 60.16
N GLN A 209 47.87 -64.84 60.42
CA GLN A 209 46.72 -64.11 59.90
C GLN A 209 45.71 -63.76 60.98
N TYR A 210 45.03 -62.63 60.79
CA TYR A 210 43.71 -62.39 61.38
C TYR A 210 42.63 -62.70 60.34
N VAL A 211 41.56 -63.36 60.76
CA VAL A 211 40.44 -63.74 59.91
C VAL A 211 39.13 -63.27 60.50
N LEU A 212 38.36 -62.48 59.73
CA LEU A 212 37.03 -61.97 60.07
C LEU A 212 35.97 -62.65 59.20
N GLU A 213 35.12 -63.48 59.81
CA GLU A 213 33.90 -64.04 59.20
C GLU A 213 32.70 -63.14 59.53
N TYR A 214 31.77 -62.93 58.59
CA TYR A 214 30.48 -62.29 58.84
C TYR A 214 29.41 -62.69 57.80
N ARG A 215 28.14 -62.36 58.02
CA ARG A 215 27.03 -62.65 57.09
C ARG A 215 26.36 -61.41 56.51
N ALA A 216 25.83 -61.54 55.29
CA ALA A 216 24.98 -60.55 54.66
C ALA A 216 23.79 -61.19 53.92
N ARG A 217 22.63 -60.52 53.91
CA ARG A 217 21.41 -60.98 53.25
C ARG A 217 21.18 -60.27 51.92
N VAL A 218 20.82 -61.03 50.88
CA VAL A 218 20.32 -60.53 49.60
C VAL A 218 18.93 -59.90 49.80
N GLN A 219 18.84 -58.58 49.66
CA GLN A 219 17.61 -57.83 49.90
C GLN A 219 16.59 -57.99 48.75
N ASN A 220 15.30 -57.93 49.07
CA ASN A 220 14.21 -57.84 48.08
C ASN A 220 14.02 -56.38 47.65
N LEU A 221 14.92 -55.90 46.79
CA LEU A 221 14.92 -54.55 46.24
C LEU A 221 14.80 -54.60 44.71
N ALA A 222 14.32 -53.52 44.10
CA ALA A 222 14.17 -53.45 42.64
C ALA A 222 15.51 -53.51 41.89
N GLY A 223 16.60 -53.09 42.52
CA GLY A 223 17.96 -53.23 41.97
C GLY A 223 18.56 -54.63 42.13
N ASN A 224 17.89 -55.53 42.85
CA ASN A 224 18.26 -56.94 42.93
C ASN A 224 17.36 -57.72 41.98
N ALA A 225 17.81 -57.87 40.73
CA ALA A 225 17.06 -58.52 39.65
C ALA A 225 17.88 -59.63 38.98
N LYS A 226 17.20 -60.58 38.31
CA LYS A 226 17.80 -61.68 37.55
C LYS A 226 18.96 -61.21 36.66
N GLY A 227 20.15 -61.74 36.93
CA GLY A 227 21.40 -61.44 36.21
C GLY A 227 22.24 -60.30 36.81
N GLU A 228 21.72 -59.54 37.78
CA GLU A 228 22.47 -58.48 38.44
C GLU A 228 23.59 -59.05 39.33
N THR A 229 24.71 -58.31 39.40
CA THR A 229 25.93 -58.76 40.09
C THR A 229 26.26 -57.88 41.31
N LEU A 230 26.14 -58.46 42.51
CA LEU A 230 26.45 -57.81 43.78
C LEU A 230 27.94 -58.00 44.11
N THR A 231 28.75 -56.97 43.88
CA THR A 231 30.19 -56.98 44.19
C THR A 231 30.46 -56.41 45.58
N ASN A 232 30.95 -57.24 46.49
CA ASN A 232 31.31 -56.93 47.87
C ASN A 232 32.83 -56.69 47.99
N SER A 233 33.29 -55.61 48.64
CA SER A 233 34.66 -55.09 48.53
C SER A 233 35.29 -54.72 49.87
N ALA A 234 36.43 -55.33 50.21
CA ALA A 234 37.11 -55.14 51.50
C ALA A 234 38.56 -54.65 51.35
N THR A 235 39.02 -53.81 52.29
CA THR A 235 40.40 -53.30 52.37
C THR A 235 40.90 -53.27 53.82
N ILE A 236 42.21 -53.11 53.98
CA ILE A 236 42.88 -52.85 55.27
C ILE A 236 43.50 -51.46 55.23
N ARG A 237 43.37 -50.72 56.34
CA ARG A 237 44.07 -49.45 56.61
C ARG A 237 45.09 -49.66 57.72
N THR A 238 46.27 -49.05 57.60
CA THR A 238 47.38 -49.07 58.58
C THR A 238 48.10 -47.72 58.56
N LEU A 239 48.95 -47.40 59.55
CA LEU A 239 49.86 -46.26 59.50
C LEU A 239 51.30 -46.68 59.15
N ASN A 240 51.97 -45.91 58.29
CA ASN A 240 53.41 -46.06 58.07
C ASN A 240 54.25 -45.46 59.22
N THR A 241 55.57 -45.58 59.14
CA THR A 241 56.51 -45.10 60.17
C THR A 241 56.49 -43.57 60.39
N LEU A 242 55.93 -42.80 59.44
CA LEU A 242 55.73 -41.35 59.55
C LEU A 242 54.33 -40.96 60.07
N GLY A 243 53.47 -41.94 60.40
CA GLY A 243 52.11 -41.70 60.87
C GLY A 243 51.10 -41.36 59.76
N VAL A 244 51.42 -41.69 58.51
CA VAL A 244 50.51 -41.49 57.35
C VAL A 244 49.78 -42.79 57.05
N GLU A 245 48.46 -42.70 56.84
CA GLU A 245 47.63 -43.88 56.51
C GLU A 245 48.00 -44.48 55.15
N GLN A 246 48.02 -45.81 55.10
CA GLN A 246 48.23 -46.65 53.94
C GLN A 246 47.07 -47.64 53.86
N SER A 247 46.43 -47.75 52.70
CA SER A 247 45.39 -48.75 52.43
C SER A 247 45.91 -49.80 51.46
N LEU A 248 45.57 -51.07 51.67
CA LEU A 248 45.78 -52.11 50.67
C LEU A 248 44.76 -51.99 49.52
N THR A 249 45.12 -52.50 48.35
CA THR A 249 44.18 -52.71 47.24
C THR A 249 42.97 -53.49 47.75
N PRO A 250 41.72 -53.06 47.47
CA PRO A 250 40.56 -53.80 47.92
C PRO A 250 40.41 -55.16 47.22
N GLU A 251 40.05 -56.18 47.99
CA GLU A 251 39.70 -57.53 47.52
C GLU A 251 38.19 -57.65 47.35
N THR A 252 37.73 -58.30 46.28
CA THR A 252 36.31 -58.33 45.89
C THR A 252 35.76 -59.73 45.68
N VAL A 253 34.50 -59.93 46.06
CA VAL A 253 33.71 -61.13 45.75
C VAL A 253 32.40 -60.71 45.10
N ALA A 254 32.03 -61.35 43.99
CA ALA A 254 30.85 -61.03 43.20
C ALA A 254 29.82 -62.18 43.29
N LEU A 255 28.56 -61.82 43.57
CA LEU A 255 27.41 -62.73 43.58
C LEU A 255 26.47 -62.40 42.42
N SER A 256 25.87 -63.40 41.78
CA SER A 256 24.95 -63.24 40.64
C SER A 256 23.52 -63.61 41.04
N ILE A 257 22.55 -62.73 40.82
CA ILE A 257 21.16 -62.99 41.21
C ILE A 257 20.46 -63.89 40.19
N ILE A 258 19.76 -64.93 40.64
CA ILE A 258 18.90 -65.80 39.82
C ILE A 258 17.45 -65.72 40.31
N GLU A 259 16.49 -65.81 39.38
CA GLU A 259 15.05 -65.74 39.71
C GLU A 259 14.21 -66.74 38.89
N PRO A 260 13.11 -67.27 39.47
CA PRO A 260 12.04 -67.94 38.74
C PRO A 260 11.24 -66.98 37.86
N SER A 261 10.60 -67.51 36.82
CA SER A 261 9.70 -66.75 35.95
C SER A 261 8.73 -67.69 35.27
N LEU A 262 7.48 -67.73 35.73
CA LEU A 262 6.45 -68.56 35.09
C LEU A 262 5.81 -67.81 33.91
N THR A 263 5.39 -68.58 32.90
CA THR A 263 4.38 -68.18 31.92
C THR A 263 3.15 -69.07 32.09
N LEU A 264 1.99 -68.57 31.66
CA LEU A 264 0.72 -69.30 31.66
C LEU A 264 0.04 -69.00 30.33
N ASP A 265 -0.23 -70.04 29.53
CA ASP A 265 -1.00 -69.94 28.29
C ASP A 265 -2.37 -70.62 28.50
N LYS A 266 -3.46 -69.93 28.18
CA LYS A 266 -4.84 -70.41 28.32
C LYS A 266 -5.51 -70.44 26.94
N SER A 267 -5.96 -71.62 26.53
CA SER A 267 -6.68 -71.83 25.27
C SER A 267 -8.04 -72.47 25.51
N VAL A 268 -8.93 -72.43 24.52
CA VAL A 268 -10.28 -73.02 24.58
C VAL A 268 -10.66 -73.67 23.25
N THR A 269 -11.37 -74.80 23.27
CA THR A 269 -11.82 -75.49 22.05
C THR A 269 -13.09 -76.32 22.27
N PRO A 270 -14.16 -76.14 21.46
CA PRO A 270 -14.35 -75.07 20.46
C PRO A 270 -14.55 -73.68 21.10
N ALA A 271 -14.15 -72.63 20.39
CA ALA A 271 -14.25 -71.23 20.84
C ALA A 271 -15.55 -70.51 20.44
N ALA A 272 -16.50 -71.21 19.81
CA ALA A 272 -17.80 -70.65 19.43
C ALA A 272 -18.91 -71.67 19.67
N LEU A 273 -19.99 -71.23 20.30
CA LEU A 273 -21.19 -72.02 20.65
C LEU A 273 -22.45 -71.31 20.13
N LEU A 274 -23.61 -71.97 20.23
CA LEU A 274 -24.91 -71.38 19.94
C LEU A 274 -25.59 -70.93 21.23
N SER A 275 -26.52 -69.97 21.18
CA SER A 275 -27.33 -69.56 22.34
C SER A 275 -28.23 -70.69 22.88
N THR A 276 -28.37 -71.80 22.14
CA THR A 276 -29.03 -73.04 22.58
C THR A 276 -28.12 -73.98 23.41
N GLY A 277 -26.95 -73.52 23.86
CA GLY A 277 -26.01 -74.28 24.69
C GLY A 277 -24.90 -75.02 23.92
N GLY A 278 -23.98 -75.65 24.67
CA GLY A 278 -22.85 -76.41 24.12
C GLY A 278 -21.78 -76.82 25.15
N ALA A 279 -20.70 -77.43 24.66
CA ALA A 279 -19.58 -77.90 25.48
C ALA A 279 -18.24 -77.46 24.89
N THR A 280 -17.27 -77.16 25.77
CA THR A 280 -15.92 -76.73 25.39
C THR A 280 -14.89 -77.18 26.43
N THR A 281 -13.60 -77.04 26.15
CA THR A 281 -12.51 -77.37 27.08
C THR A 281 -11.50 -76.25 27.12
N TYR A 282 -11.22 -75.73 28.31
CA TYR A 282 -10.07 -74.85 28.53
C TYR A 282 -8.81 -75.69 28.78
N ALA A 283 -7.68 -75.30 28.20
CA ALA A 283 -6.37 -75.88 28.50
C ALA A 283 -5.43 -74.79 29.03
N LEU A 284 -4.81 -75.03 30.18
CA LEU A 284 -3.79 -74.17 30.80
C LEU A 284 -2.42 -74.83 30.63
N VAL A 285 -1.42 -74.09 30.17
CA VAL A 285 -0.03 -74.55 30.10
C VAL A 285 0.84 -73.60 30.91
N VAL A 286 1.36 -74.06 32.04
CA VAL A 286 2.29 -73.28 32.88
C VAL A 286 3.72 -73.74 32.61
N THR A 287 4.65 -72.81 32.40
CA THR A 287 6.07 -73.11 32.12
C THR A 287 6.99 -72.24 32.96
N ASN A 288 8.02 -72.79 33.59
CA ASN A 288 9.05 -71.96 34.26
C ASN A 288 10.18 -71.63 33.28
N THR A 289 10.19 -70.39 32.79
CA THR A 289 11.24 -69.79 31.92
C THR A 289 12.34 -69.08 32.72
N GLY A 290 12.27 -69.14 34.05
CA GLY A 290 13.26 -68.64 35.00
C GLY A 290 14.60 -69.39 34.94
N THR A 291 15.59 -68.85 35.65
CA THR A 291 16.89 -69.53 35.88
C THR A 291 16.99 -70.16 37.26
N ALA A 292 15.95 -70.01 38.09
CA ALA A 292 15.80 -70.67 39.38
C ALA A 292 14.46 -71.42 39.46
N PRO A 293 14.31 -72.41 40.37
CA PRO A 293 13.01 -72.98 40.71
C PRO A 293 12.05 -71.91 41.22
N ALA A 294 10.76 -72.05 40.89
CA ALA A 294 9.69 -71.31 41.54
C ALA A 294 9.12 -72.17 42.67
N TYR A 295 8.82 -71.56 43.81
CA TYR A 295 8.29 -72.26 44.98
C TYR A 295 6.85 -71.81 45.28
N ASP A 296 6.14 -72.66 46.03
CA ASP A 296 4.78 -72.40 46.52
C ASP A 296 3.81 -71.89 45.43
N VAL A 297 3.89 -72.51 44.24
CA VAL A 297 3.17 -72.04 43.06
C VAL A 297 1.68 -72.32 43.21
N CYS A 298 0.86 -71.28 43.08
CA CYS A 298 -0.60 -71.35 43.19
C CYS A 298 -1.28 -70.92 41.89
N ILE A 299 -1.91 -71.87 41.20
CA ILE A 299 -2.64 -71.67 39.94
C ILE A 299 -4.15 -71.67 40.22
N THR A 300 -4.92 -70.70 39.72
CA THR A 300 -6.38 -70.59 39.92
C THR A 300 -7.15 -70.28 38.63
N ASP A 301 -8.43 -70.67 38.58
CA ASP A 301 -9.33 -70.45 37.43
C ASP A 301 -10.79 -70.22 37.91
N PRO A 302 -11.26 -68.97 38.07
CA PRO A 302 -12.62 -68.62 38.50
C PRO A 302 -13.70 -68.87 37.41
N LEU A 303 -13.99 -70.13 37.12
CA LEU A 303 -15.08 -70.54 36.22
C LEU A 303 -16.48 -70.10 36.71
N SER A 304 -17.28 -69.44 35.85
CA SER A 304 -18.69 -69.04 36.13
C SER A 304 -19.54 -70.18 36.69
N THR A 305 -20.54 -69.86 37.52
CA THR A 305 -21.47 -70.83 38.13
C THR A 305 -22.26 -71.66 37.13
N ASP A 306 -22.48 -71.12 35.94
CA ASP A 306 -23.36 -71.69 34.91
C ASP A 306 -22.66 -72.85 34.17
N TRP A 307 -21.32 -72.81 34.12
CA TRP A 307 -20.49 -73.90 33.61
C TRP A 307 -20.50 -75.11 34.55
N THR A 308 -21.05 -76.22 34.05
CA THR A 308 -20.83 -77.55 34.61
C THR A 308 -19.42 -78.02 34.27
N LEU A 309 -18.59 -78.23 35.29
CA LEU A 309 -17.20 -78.68 35.16
C LEU A 309 -17.09 -80.21 35.13
N GLY A 310 -16.36 -80.76 34.17
CA GLY A 310 -16.05 -82.18 34.05
C GLY A 310 -14.78 -82.60 34.80
N THR A 311 -14.25 -83.79 34.48
CA THR A 311 -13.04 -84.32 35.13
C THR A 311 -11.79 -83.57 34.64
N VAL A 312 -11.10 -82.92 35.57
CA VAL A 312 -9.82 -82.23 35.31
C VAL A 312 -8.67 -83.23 35.23
N THR A 313 -7.70 -82.95 34.34
CA THR A 313 -6.43 -83.69 34.28
C THR A 313 -5.24 -82.73 34.37
N ALA A 314 -4.18 -83.15 35.07
CA ALA A 314 -2.95 -82.40 35.26
C ALA A 314 -1.75 -83.25 34.82
N THR A 315 -0.93 -82.73 33.90
CA THR A 315 0.15 -83.48 33.24
C THR A 315 1.45 -82.67 33.27
N PRO A 316 2.43 -83.01 34.13
CA PRO A 316 3.73 -82.37 34.16
C PRO A 316 4.67 -82.88 33.04
N SER A 317 5.75 -82.16 32.78
CA SER A 317 6.81 -82.57 31.84
C SER A 317 7.70 -83.69 32.39
N ASP A 318 8.13 -84.61 31.51
CA ASP A 318 9.07 -85.69 31.82
C ASP A 318 10.50 -85.19 32.17
N ALA A 319 10.84 -83.97 31.77
CA ALA A 319 12.07 -83.28 32.14
C ALA A 319 11.75 -82.15 33.12
N ASN A 320 12.63 -81.95 34.12
CA ASN A 320 12.51 -80.90 35.15
C ASN A 320 11.10 -80.85 35.79
N THR A 321 10.57 -82.04 36.07
CA THR A 321 9.19 -82.30 36.50
C THR A 321 8.81 -81.50 37.76
N PRO A 322 7.76 -80.67 37.72
CA PRO A 322 7.21 -80.02 38.91
C PRO A 322 6.68 -81.03 39.93
N THR A 323 6.92 -80.79 41.22
CA THR A 323 6.59 -81.73 42.31
C THR A 323 5.48 -81.21 43.23
N ASP A 324 4.91 -82.12 44.02
CA ASP A 324 3.91 -81.82 45.06
C ASP A 324 2.62 -81.16 44.54
N ILE A 325 2.24 -81.52 43.30
CA ILE A 325 1.04 -81.05 42.61
C ILE A 325 -0.20 -81.51 43.37
N THR A 326 -0.94 -80.56 43.95
CA THR A 326 -2.16 -80.78 44.74
C THR A 326 -3.35 -80.07 44.10
N LEU A 327 -4.39 -80.82 43.75
CA LEU A 327 -5.66 -80.27 43.25
C LEU A 327 -6.54 -79.77 44.41
N ASP A 328 -7.29 -78.70 44.15
CA ASP A 328 -8.18 -78.00 45.09
C ASP A 328 -7.49 -77.54 46.39
N ALA A 329 -6.24 -77.10 46.26
CA ALA A 329 -5.42 -76.66 47.37
C ALA A 329 -5.96 -75.37 48.02
N ALA A 330 -6.42 -75.47 49.27
CA ALA A 330 -6.99 -74.36 50.02
C ALA A 330 -6.02 -73.21 50.32
N ALA A 331 -4.71 -73.43 50.17
CA ALA A 331 -3.68 -72.38 50.28
C ALA A 331 -3.77 -71.35 49.14
N CYS A 332 -4.27 -71.75 47.96
CA CYS A 332 -4.33 -70.92 46.76
C CYS A 332 -5.62 -70.07 46.67
N GLY A 333 -6.10 -69.54 47.79
CA GLY A 333 -7.28 -68.66 47.83
C GLY A 333 -8.62 -69.40 47.74
N SER A 334 -9.66 -68.71 47.26
CA SER A 334 -11.06 -69.13 47.32
C SER A 334 -11.73 -69.43 45.97
N ASP A 335 -10.96 -69.49 44.88
CA ASP A 335 -11.48 -69.73 43.53
C ASP A 335 -12.06 -71.15 43.36
N ARG A 336 -12.96 -71.32 42.38
CA ARG A 336 -13.66 -72.60 42.11
C ARG A 336 -12.75 -73.70 41.56
N LEU A 337 -11.60 -73.34 41.02
CA LEU A 337 -10.50 -74.24 40.65
C LEU A 337 -9.18 -73.69 41.17
N ARG A 338 -8.40 -74.55 41.83
CA ARG A 338 -7.13 -74.24 42.51
C ARG A 338 -6.16 -75.40 42.36
N PHE A 339 -4.89 -75.10 42.13
CA PHE A 339 -3.80 -76.08 42.09
C PHE A 339 -2.59 -75.49 42.81
N GLN A 340 -1.98 -76.26 43.70
CA GLN A 340 -0.69 -75.91 44.31
C GLN A 340 0.41 -76.81 43.74
N VAL A 341 1.60 -76.27 43.53
CA VAL A 341 2.81 -77.01 43.13
C VAL A 341 3.94 -76.56 44.06
N GLY A 342 4.51 -77.47 44.84
CA GLY A 342 5.47 -77.12 45.89
C GLY A 342 6.80 -76.60 45.33
N VAL A 343 7.34 -77.31 44.34
CA VAL A 343 8.54 -76.90 43.59
C VAL A 343 8.27 -77.01 42.10
N PHE A 344 8.56 -75.94 41.38
CA PHE A 344 8.44 -75.86 39.93
C PHE A 344 9.82 -75.55 39.33
N PRO A 345 10.62 -76.56 38.97
CA PRO A 345 12.01 -76.39 38.52
C PRO A 345 12.14 -75.51 37.27
N ALA A 346 13.29 -74.88 37.10
CA ALA A 346 13.61 -74.12 35.88
C ALA A 346 13.50 -75.01 34.63
N GLY A 347 12.73 -74.57 33.63
CA GLY A 347 12.44 -75.33 32.41
C GLY A 347 11.33 -76.39 32.52
N GLY A 348 10.68 -76.55 33.68
CA GLY A 348 9.52 -77.44 33.83
C GLY A 348 8.28 -76.92 33.08
N VAL A 349 7.32 -77.81 32.80
CA VAL A 349 6.01 -77.50 32.21
C VAL A 349 4.90 -78.29 32.93
N LEU A 350 3.71 -77.71 33.05
CA LEU A 350 2.50 -78.34 33.58
C LEU A 350 1.28 -77.97 32.73
N THR A 351 0.62 -78.98 32.13
CA THR A 351 -0.63 -78.80 31.37
C THR A 351 -1.84 -79.23 32.20
N LEU A 352 -2.86 -78.37 32.31
CA LEU A 352 -4.15 -78.64 32.97
C LEU A 352 -5.29 -78.57 31.94
N ASN A 353 -6.10 -79.62 31.80
CA ASN A 353 -7.28 -79.60 30.91
C ASN A 353 -8.59 -79.57 31.73
N LEU A 354 -9.45 -78.59 31.43
CA LEU A 354 -10.66 -78.20 32.17
C LEU A 354 -11.90 -78.24 31.24
N PRO A 355 -12.54 -79.42 31.08
CA PRO A 355 -13.75 -79.55 30.25
C PRO A 355 -14.97 -78.92 30.93
N VAL A 356 -15.75 -78.11 30.22
CA VAL A 356 -16.96 -77.42 30.71
C VAL A 356 -18.14 -77.50 29.74
N SER A 357 -19.37 -77.44 30.24
CA SER A 357 -20.60 -77.43 29.41
C SER A 357 -21.75 -76.65 30.04
N ASP A 358 -22.62 -76.10 29.19
CA ASP A 358 -23.85 -75.39 29.55
C ASP A 358 -24.97 -75.72 28.53
N THR A 359 -26.24 -75.65 28.97
CA THR A 359 -27.44 -75.94 28.16
C THR A 359 -28.25 -74.70 27.78
N ASP A 360 -28.03 -73.53 28.37
CA ASP A 360 -28.70 -72.27 27.98
C ASP A 360 -27.75 -71.09 28.21
N LEU A 361 -27.05 -70.68 27.16
CA LEU A 361 -26.09 -69.58 27.20
C LEU A 361 -26.87 -68.28 27.02
N SER A 362 -27.50 -67.82 28.11
CA SER A 362 -28.43 -66.68 28.15
C SER A 362 -27.70 -65.34 28.03
N SER A 363 -27.15 -65.08 26.85
CA SER A 363 -26.27 -63.96 26.55
C SER A 363 -26.85 -63.04 25.47
N THR A 364 -26.21 -61.90 25.28
CA THR A 364 -26.43 -61.02 24.13
C THR A 364 -25.94 -61.67 22.82
N PRO A 365 -26.42 -61.22 21.64
CA PRO A 365 -26.00 -61.78 20.36
C PRO A 365 -24.50 -61.60 20.14
N ASN A 366 -23.79 -62.67 19.79
CA ASN A 366 -22.34 -62.67 19.56
C ASN A 366 -21.54 -62.24 20.79
N GLU A 367 -22.08 -62.43 22.00
CA GLU A 367 -21.40 -62.15 23.26
C GLU A 367 -20.13 -62.99 23.41
N GLN A 368 -19.10 -62.38 23.99
CA GLN A 368 -17.79 -62.96 24.20
C GLN A 368 -17.57 -63.26 25.69
N LEU A 369 -17.68 -64.54 26.06
CA LEU A 369 -17.46 -65.02 27.41
C LEU A 369 -15.96 -65.23 27.66
N ASN A 370 -15.32 -64.28 28.33
CA ASN A 370 -13.91 -64.35 28.73
C ASN A 370 -13.76 -65.15 30.03
N ASN A 371 -12.88 -66.14 30.05
CA ASN A 371 -12.44 -66.81 31.27
C ASN A 371 -10.93 -66.62 31.47
N THR A 372 -10.50 -66.25 32.68
CA THR A 372 -9.10 -65.90 33.00
C THR A 372 -8.57 -66.81 34.08
N ALA A 373 -7.42 -67.42 33.86
CA ALA A 373 -6.68 -68.15 34.89
C ALA A 373 -5.48 -67.32 35.38
N SER A 374 -4.98 -67.60 36.58
CA SER A 374 -3.79 -66.96 37.15
C SER A 374 -2.84 -67.95 37.79
N ALA A 375 -1.57 -67.58 37.96
CA ALA A 375 -0.57 -68.34 38.70
C ALA A 375 0.36 -67.40 39.48
N THR A 376 0.59 -67.66 40.77
CA THR A 376 1.50 -66.91 41.67
C THR A 376 2.59 -67.82 42.25
N TRP A 377 3.75 -67.30 42.66
CA TRP A 377 4.86 -68.08 43.24
C TRP A 377 5.78 -67.25 44.16
N THR A 378 6.78 -67.89 44.78
CA THR A 378 7.81 -67.26 45.65
C THR A 378 9.26 -67.55 45.21
N SER A 379 10.24 -66.82 45.76
CA SER A 379 11.68 -67.00 45.47
C SER A 379 12.40 -68.01 46.35
N LEU A 380 11.85 -68.35 47.53
CA LEU A 380 12.41 -69.32 48.45
C LEU A 380 11.35 -70.40 48.80
N PRO A 381 11.77 -71.61 49.21
CA PRO A 381 10.85 -72.67 49.60
C PRO A 381 10.22 -72.40 50.98
N GLY A 382 8.90 -72.21 51.01
CA GLY A 382 8.15 -71.98 52.24
C GLY A 382 8.43 -70.62 52.89
N ALA A 383 7.61 -70.27 53.89
CA ALA A 383 7.57 -68.94 54.51
C ALA A 383 8.86 -68.47 55.23
N THR A 384 9.93 -69.29 55.26
CA THR A 384 11.23 -68.96 55.88
C THR A 384 12.46 -69.45 55.11
N GLY A 385 12.32 -69.94 53.87
CA GLY A 385 13.41 -70.61 53.14
C GLY A 385 13.80 -71.99 53.70
N SER A 386 14.83 -72.62 53.12
CA SER A 386 15.14 -74.05 53.30
C SER A 386 15.63 -74.46 54.70
N GLY A 387 15.98 -73.49 55.56
CA GLY A 387 15.89 -73.67 57.01
C GLY A 387 16.96 -74.57 57.66
N ILE A 388 18.24 -74.22 57.53
CA ILE A 388 19.28 -74.61 58.50
C ILE A 388 19.97 -73.36 59.06
N GLY A 389 20.21 -73.36 60.38
CA GLY A 389 20.49 -72.12 61.11
C GLY A 389 21.81 -71.45 60.70
N LEU A 390 21.72 -70.18 60.32
CA LEU A 390 21.90 -69.08 61.28
C LEU A 390 21.05 -67.87 60.83
N ASP A 391 20.28 -67.32 61.76
CA ASP A 391 19.35 -66.18 61.64
C ASP A 391 18.07 -66.42 60.82
N ALA A 392 16.93 -65.88 61.28
CA ALA A 392 15.62 -66.08 60.66
C ALA A 392 15.50 -65.33 59.32
N ALA A 393 14.72 -65.85 58.37
CA ALA A 393 14.36 -65.10 57.16
C ALA A 393 13.54 -63.84 57.50
N GLY A 394 13.67 -62.78 56.70
CA GLY A 394 12.77 -61.63 56.79
C GLY A 394 11.35 -61.99 56.36
N THR A 395 10.39 -61.11 56.60
CA THR A 395 8.98 -61.39 56.32
C THR A 395 8.74 -61.51 54.81
N ALA A 396 8.03 -62.53 54.35
CA ALA A 396 7.77 -62.72 52.93
C ALA A 396 7.18 -61.44 52.28
N GLY A 397 7.83 -60.94 51.23
CA GLY A 397 7.47 -59.69 50.55
C GLY A 397 8.00 -58.39 51.18
N THR A 398 8.65 -58.39 52.35
CA THR A 398 9.37 -57.19 52.85
C THR A 398 10.76 -57.09 52.21
N SER A 399 11.43 -55.94 52.37
CA SER A 399 12.75 -55.67 51.76
C SER A 399 13.87 -56.62 52.21
N ASP A 400 13.69 -57.29 53.34
CA ASP A 400 14.60 -58.25 53.95
C ASP A 400 14.11 -59.71 53.86
N GLY A 401 12.97 -59.97 53.21
CA GLY A 401 12.41 -61.30 53.00
C GLY A 401 12.55 -61.82 51.57
N GLU A 402 11.85 -62.91 51.28
CA GLU A 402 11.69 -63.44 49.91
C GLU A 402 10.82 -62.54 49.02
N ARG A 403 10.95 -62.71 47.70
CA ARG A 403 10.07 -62.11 46.69
C ARG A 403 8.86 -63.01 46.45
N THR A 404 7.67 -62.41 46.38
CA THR A 404 6.38 -63.14 46.31
C THR A 404 5.49 -62.68 45.17
N GLY A 405 4.39 -63.40 44.91
CA GLY A 405 3.33 -63.00 43.99
C GLY A 405 2.24 -62.11 44.62
N ALA A 406 2.34 -61.83 45.92
CA ALA A 406 1.31 -61.13 46.69
C ALA A 406 1.77 -59.72 47.07
N GLY A 407 1.46 -58.74 46.23
CA GLY A 407 1.76 -57.33 46.51
C GLY A 407 1.82 -56.47 45.25
N SER A 408 2.71 -55.47 45.28
CA SER A 408 3.03 -54.61 44.14
C SER A 408 4.52 -54.28 44.13
N GLY A 409 5.02 -53.70 43.04
CA GLY A 409 6.44 -53.37 42.88
C GLY A 409 7.28 -54.62 42.63
N VAL A 410 8.20 -54.94 43.54
CA VAL A 410 9.08 -56.11 43.39
C VAL A 410 8.37 -57.44 43.59
N ASN A 411 7.25 -57.46 44.33
CA ASN A 411 6.46 -58.66 44.61
C ASN A 411 5.41 -58.91 43.52
N LEU A 412 5.87 -59.11 42.28
CA LEU A 412 5.05 -59.37 41.09
C LEU A 412 5.36 -60.73 40.46
N TYR A 413 5.59 -61.76 41.28
CA TYR A 413 5.61 -63.15 40.84
C TYR A 413 4.19 -63.67 40.58
N THR A 414 3.56 -63.12 39.54
CA THR A 414 2.21 -63.47 39.10
C THR A 414 2.12 -63.44 37.57
N VAL A 415 1.36 -64.37 36.99
CA VAL A 415 0.92 -64.34 35.59
C VAL A 415 -0.56 -64.67 35.49
N SER A 416 -1.20 -64.20 34.43
CA SER A 416 -2.59 -64.54 34.09
C SER A 416 -2.76 -64.59 32.59
N ASP A 417 -3.64 -65.47 32.12
CA ASP A 417 -4.05 -65.49 30.71
C ASP A 417 -5.54 -65.84 30.57
N SER A 418 -6.14 -65.41 29.46
CA SER A 418 -7.57 -65.43 29.21
C SER A 418 -7.92 -66.13 27.89
N ALA A 419 -8.94 -66.98 27.92
CA ALA A 419 -9.53 -67.55 26.70
C ALA A 419 -11.02 -67.21 26.60
N GLN A 420 -11.50 -67.09 25.36
CA GLN A 420 -12.81 -66.53 25.03
C GLN A 420 -13.70 -67.52 24.28
N VAL A 421 -14.98 -67.55 24.63
CA VAL A 421 -16.02 -68.31 23.92
C VAL A 421 -17.10 -67.35 23.39
N THR A 422 -17.35 -67.36 22.08
CA THR A 422 -18.38 -66.51 21.44
C THR A 422 -19.72 -67.24 21.31
N ILE A 423 -20.83 -66.56 21.61
CA ILE A 423 -22.19 -67.11 21.49
C ILE A 423 -22.90 -66.61 20.24
N ASN A 424 -22.95 -67.42 19.19
CA ASN A 424 -23.47 -67.02 17.88
C ASN A 424 -25.02 -66.96 17.84
N GLU A 425 -25.58 -65.83 17.39
CA GLU A 425 -27.01 -65.63 17.06
C GLU A 425 -27.19 -64.94 15.69
N LEU A 426 -28.44 -64.78 15.22
CA LEU A 426 -28.72 -63.92 14.06
C LEU A 426 -28.37 -62.46 14.35
N ASN A 427 -27.75 -61.82 13.36
CA ASN A 427 -27.49 -60.39 13.33
C ASN A 427 -28.10 -59.74 12.07
N LEU A 428 -28.49 -58.47 12.18
CA LEU A 428 -28.92 -57.61 11.07
C LEU A 428 -27.96 -56.41 11.00
N THR A 429 -27.50 -56.07 9.80
CA THR A 429 -26.82 -54.81 9.51
C THR A 429 -27.46 -54.08 8.33
N LYS A 430 -27.54 -52.76 8.40
CA LYS A 430 -28.12 -51.88 7.39
C LYS A 430 -27.08 -50.87 6.91
N SER A 431 -26.97 -50.68 5.61
CA SER A 431 -26.11 -49.68 4.98
C SER A 431 -26.82 -48.97 3.83
N VAL A 432 -26.24 -47.86 3.38
CA VAL A 432 -26.60 -47.14 2.15
C VAL A 432 -25.37 -47.20 1.22
N ASP A 433 -25.59 -47.26 -0.11
CA ASP A 433 -24.54 -47.62 -1.09
C ASP A 433 -23.24 -46.80 -1.02
N ASP A 434 -23.31 -45.53 -0.62
CA ASP A 434 -22.13 -44.71 -0.37
C ASP A 434 -22.38 -43.65 0.73
N THR A 435 -21.29 -43.11 1.25
CA THR A 435 -21.19 -42.01 2.21
C THR A 435 -21.36 -40.61 1.60
N ARG A 436 -21.45 -40.51 0.27
CA ARG A 436 -21.70 -39.24 -0.43
C ARG A 436 -23.03 -38.61 -0.02
N ARG A 437 -23.15 -37.31 -0.27
CA ARG A 437 -24.41 -36.59 -0.17
C ARG A 437 -25.26 -36.89 -1.41
N TYR A 438 -26.56 -37.03 -1.20
CA TYR A 438 -27.55 -37.24 -2.26
C TYR A 438 -28.31 -35.94 -2.51
N ALA A 439 -28.46 -35.59 -3.79
CA ALA A 439 -29.21 -34.43 -4.23
C ALA A 439 -30.72 -34.67 -4.17
N ILE A 440 -31.52 -33.59 -4.19
CA ILE A 440 -32.98 -33.68 -4.33
C ILE A 440 -33.34 -34.35 -5.66
N GLY A 441 -34.28 -35.30 -5.64
CA GLY A 441 -34.63 -36.15 -6.79
C GLY A 441 -33.77 -37.41 -6.94
N GLU A 442 -32.59 -37.45 -6.31
CA GLU A 442 -31.62 -38.53 -6.53
C GLU A 442 -32.05 -39.88 -5.88
N LEU A 443 -31.59 -40.98 -6.50
CA LEU A 443 -31.77 -42.34 -6.01
C LEU A 443 -30.64 -42.78 -5.06
N ALA A 444 -31.01 -43.44 -3.96
CA ALA A 444 -30.11 -44.09 -3.03
C ALA A 444 -30.56 -45.53 -2.75
N THR A 445 -29.64 -46.49 -2.82
CA THR A 445 -29.92 -47.88 -2.45
C THR A 445 -29.63 -48.10 -0.96
N TYR A 446 -30.56 -48.71 -0.25
CA TYR A 446 -30.30 -49.31 1.07
C TYR A 446 -30.06 -50.81 0.91
N ARG A 447 -29.08 -51.31 1.66
CA ARG A 447 -28.69 -52.71 1.74
C ARG A 447 -28.91 -53.24 3.15
N LEU A 448 -29.50 -54.43 3.25
CA LEU A 448 -29.79 -55.16 4.49
C LEU A 448 -29.07 -56.52 4.43
N ASP A 449 -28.10 -56.70 5.31
CA ASP A 449 -27.31 -57.93 5.44
C ASP A 449 -27.70 -58.66 6.75
N ILE A 450 -28.29 -59.85 6.63
CA ILE A 450 -28.67 -60.70 7.77
C ILE A 450 -27.70 -61.87 7.88
N SER A 451 -26.85 -61.86 8.92
CA SER A 451 -25.92 -62.96 9.18
C SER A 451 -26.61 -64.08 9.96
N VAL A 452 -26.57 -65.30 9.41
CA VAL A 452 -27.21 -66.51 9.97
C VAL A 452 -26.13 -67.54 10.33
N PRO A 453 -25.93 -67.88 11.62
CA PRO A 453 -24.92 -68.84 12.05
C PRO A 453 -25.11 -70.25 11.46
N ALA A 454 -24.03 -71.04 11.42
CA ALA A 454 -24.06 -72.42 10.97
C ALA A 454 -25.04 -73.27 11.80
N GLY A 455 -25.94 -74.00 11.14
CA GLY A 455 -26.94 -74.85 11.80
C GLY A 455 -28.12 -74.11 12.44
N TYR A 456 -28.19 -72.78 12.31
CA TYR A 456 -29.26 -71.97 12.89
C TYR A 456 -30.51 -71.95 11.98
N SER A 457 -31.70 -71.99 12.57
CA SER A 457 -32.99 -71.98 11.86
C SER A 457 -34.07 -71.30 12.70
N VAL A 458 -34.79 -70.35 12.12
CA VAL A 458 -35.89 -69.59 12.77
C VAL A 458 -37.12 -69.48 11.88
N THR A 459 -38.30 -69.37 12.47
CA THR A 459 -39.58 -69.19 11.77
C THR A 459 -40.12 -67.77 11.92
N ASP A 460 -41.07 -67.42 11.04
CA ASP A 460 -41.76 -66.13 10.98
C ASP A 460 -40.82 -64.92 10.94
N ALA A 461 -39.71 -65.05 10.21
CA ALA A 461 -38.78 -63.96 9.97
C ALA A 461 -39.41 -62.90 9.03
N VAL A 462 -39.49 -61.66 9.51
CA VAL A 462 -40.05 -60.49 8.81
C VAL A 462 -39.16 -59.29 9.09
N ILE A 463 -38.92 -58.44 8.08
CA ILE A 463 -38.26 -57.14 8.25
C ILE A 463 -39.32 -56.03 8.14
N GLU A 464 -39.29 -55.07 9.05
CA GLU A 464 -40.02 -53.80 8.97
C GLU A 464 -39.01 -52.64 8.96
N ASP A 465 -39.10 -51.77 7.97
CA ASP A 465 -38.12 -50.72 7.70
C ASP A 465 -38.85 -49.38 7.55
N ALA A 466 -38.72 -48.49 8.53
CA ALA A 466 -39.48 -47.26 8.60
C ALA A 466 -38.69 -46.11 7.97
N LEU A 467 -38.98 -45.83 6.68
CA LEU A 467 -38.32 -44.74 5.96
C LEU A 467 -38.66 -43.40 6.64
N PRO A 468 -37.69 -42.50 6.88
CA PRO A 468 -37.96 -41.17 7.43
C PRO A 468 -38.74 -40.29 6.43
N SER A 469 -39.40 -39.25 6.96
CA SER A 469 -40.00 -38.20 6.11
C SER A 469 -38.91 -37.53 5.27
N GLY A 470 -39.16 -37.39 3.96
CA GLY A 470 -38.17 -36.91 2.99
C GLY A 470 -37.57 -38.01 2.10
N LEU A 471 -37.83 -39.29 2.39
CA LEU A 471 -37.49 -40.41 1.50
C LEU A 471 -38.75 -41.11 0.98
N LEU A 472 -38.72 -41.47 -0.30
CA LEU A 472 -39.78 -42.21 -1.00
C LEU A 472 -39.27 -43.55 -1.49
N TYR A 473 -39.97 -44.65 -1.18
CA TYR A 473 -39.66 -45.99 -1.71
C TYR A 473 -40.00 -46.09 -3.21
N VAL A 474 -39.08 -46.59 -4.05
CA VAL A 474 -39.24 -46.57 -5.53
C VAL A 474 -38.94 -47.88 -6.26
N GLY A 475 -38.00 -48.70 -5.78
CA GLY A 475 -37.59 -49.94 -6.46
C GLY A 475 -38.28 -51.22 -5.93
N PRO A 476 -38.06 -52.40 -6.53
CA PRO A 476 -38.35 -53.69 -5.90
C PRO A 476 -37.26 -54.06 -4.87
N VAL A 477 -37.58 -54.93 -3.90
CA VAL A 477 -36.57 -55.55 -3.04
C VAL A 477 -35.89 -56.69 -3.79
N ASN A 478 -34.59 -56.55 -4.04
CA ASN A 478 -33.76 -57.53 -4.72
C ASN A 478 -32.94 -58.35 -3.72
N ARG A 479 -32.69 -59.63 -4.03
CA ARG A 479 -31.81 -60.51 -3.25
C ARG A 479 -30.48 -60.68 -3.99
N VAL A 480 -29.35 -60.44 -3.32
CA VAL A 480 -28.02 -60.32 -3.96
C VAL A 480 -26.94 -61.24 -3.37
N ASP A 481 -27.31 -62.17 -2.48
CA ASP A 481 -26.39 -63.08 -1.76
C ASP A 481 -26.03 -64.40 -2.49
N GLY A 482 -26.47 -64.57 -3.73
CA GLY A 482 -26.26 -65.82 -4.47
C GLY A 482 -26.99 -67.05 -3.88
N ASN A 483 -28.07 -66.84 -3.11
CA ASN A 483 -28.91 -67.90 -2.53
C ASN A 483 -28.24 -68.79 -1.46
N SER A 484 -27.26 -68.28 -0.73
CA SER A 484 -26.52 -69.01 0.31
C SER A 484 -27.37 -69.42 1.53
N VAL A 485 -28.40 -68.63 1.87
CA VAL A 485 -29.33 -68.87 2.99
C VAL A 485 -30.68 -69.40 2.51
N ASN A 486 -31.26 -70.40 3.17
CA ASN A 486 -32.57 -70.95 2.80
C ASN A 486 -33.71 -70.09 3.35
N LEU A 487 -34.68 -69.79 2.50
CA LEU A 487 -35.92 -69.05 2.79
C LEU A 487 -37.14 -69.85 2.33
N THR A 488 -38.26 -69.80 3.06
CA THR A 488 -39.53 -70.39 2.59
C THR A 488 -40.39 -69.42 1.77
N ASN A 489 -40.24 -68.10 1.94
CA ASN A 489 -40.85 -67.16 1.01
C ASN A 489 -39.90 -66.90 -0.17
N THR A 490 -40.23 -67.45 -1.34
CA THR A 490 -39.43 -67.27 -2.57
C THR A 490 -39.77 -66.00 -3.33
N THR A 491 -40.85 -65.31 -2.98
CA THR A 491 -41.28 -64.06 -3.62
C THR A 491 -41.14 -62.93 -2.60
N LEU A 492 -40.01 -62.23 -2.65
CA LEU A 492 -39.73 -61.10 -1.77
C LEU A 492 -40.53 -59.87 -2.23
N THR A 493 -41.77 -59.78 -1.75
CA THR A 493 -42.66 -58.64 -2.03
C THR A 493 -42.65 -57.65 -0.87
N ALA A 494 -42.27 -56.41 -1.17
CA ALA A 494 -42.53 -55.27 -0.31
C ALA A 494 -44.02 -54.93 -0.27
N SER A 495 -44.55 -54.60 0.92
CA SER A 495 -45.82 -53.89 1.07
C SER A 495 -45.58 -52.56 1.77
N ALA A 496 -45.58 -51.46 1.02
CA ALA A 496 -45.50 -50.11 1.56
C ALA A 496 -46.90 -49.53 1.83
N SER A 497 -47.10 -48.96 3.02
CA SER A 497 -48.36 -48.28 3.36
C SER A 497 -48.24 -46.76 3.16
N ALA A 498 -48.92 -46.23 2.14
CA ALA A 498 -48.97 -44.80 1.87
C ALA A 498 -50.13 -44.13 2.64
N SER A 499 -49.86 -43.58 3.83
CA SER A 499 -50.90 -42.94 4.67
C SER A 499 -50.42 -41.73 5.48
N GLY A 500 -49.89 -40.69 4.82
CA GLY A 500 -49.60 -39.38 5.44
C GLY A 500 -48.64 -39.40 6.64
N THR A 501 -47.90 -40.49 6.76
CA THR A 501 -46.98 -40.90 7.82
C THR A 501 -45.80 -41.54 7.10
N PRO A 502 -44.55 -41.47 7.59
CA PRO A 502 -43.40 -41.97 6.84
C PRO A 502 -43.58 -43.46 6.48
N PRO A 503 -43.31 -43.87 5.22
CA PRO A 503 -43.76 -45.17 4.73
C PRO A 503 -42.94 -46.32 5.32
N THR A 504 -43.61 -47.23 6.03
CA THR A 504 -43.01 -48.50 6.46
C THR A 504 -42.98 -49.50 5.31
N LEU A 505 -41.79 -50.01 5.02
CA LEU A 505 -41.50 -51.12 4.11
C LEU A 505 -41.48 -52.43 4.90
N THR A 506 -42.42 -53.34 4.62
CA THR A 506 -42.44 -54.69 5.22
C THR A 506 -41.99 -55.75 4.21
N ILE A 507 -41.07 -56.63 4.62
CA ILE A 507 -40.46 -57.71 3.80
C ILE A 507 -40.58 -59.05 4.55
N SER A 508 -41.45 -59.95 4.09
CA SER A 508 -41.65 -61.27 4.71
C SER A 508 -40.66 -62.31 4.19
N LEU A 509 -39.84 -62.91 5.07
CA LEU A 509 -38.83 -63.92 4.72
C LEU A 509 -39.33 -65.36 4.97
N GLY A 510 -40.19 -65.55 5.99
CA GLY A 510 -40.73 -66.85 6.37
C GLY A 510 -39.80 -67.62 7.29
N THR A 511 -39.50 -68.88 6.98
CA THR A 511 -38.46 -69.65 7.70
C THR A 511 -37.10 -69.32 7.12
N LEU A 512 -36.18 -68.86 7.98
CA LEU A 512 -34.82 -68.43 7.64
C LEU A 512 -33.84 -69.45 8.26
N SER A 513 -33.04 -70.13 7.43
CA SER A 513 -32.17 -71.22 7.90
C SER A 513 -30.85 -71.34 7.14
N ASN A 514 -29.78 -71.68 7.87
CA ASN A 514 -28.46 -71.93 7.31
C ASN A 514 -28.02 -73.38 7.61
N SER A 515 -27.96 -74.20 6.56
CA SER A 515 -27.52 -75.61 6.63
C SER A 515 -26.04 -75.82 6.32
N ALA A 516 -25.27 -74.74 6.08
CA ALA A 516 -23.84 -74.82 5.83
C ALA A 516 -23.04 -74.98 7.13
N ALA A 517 -21.79 -75.44 7.01
CA ALA A 517 -20.88 -75.60 8.15
C ALA A 517 -20.28 -74.28 8.68
N THR A 518 -20.56 -73.15 8.01
CA THR A 518 -20.13 -71.80 8.38
C THR A 518 -21.32 -70.86 8.39
N ALA A 519 -21.21 -69.71 9.06
CA ALA A 519 -22.19 -68.64 8.92
C ALA A 519 -22.33 -68.22 7.44
N GLN A 520 -23.53 -67.77 7.07
CA GLN A 520 -23.90 -67.29 5.73
C GLN A 520 -24.69 -66.00 5.89
N THR A 521 -24.60 -65.10 4.91
CA THR A 521 -25.29 -63.80 4.94
C THR A 521 -26.37 -63.77 3.87
N LEU A 522 -27.58 -63.37 4.26
CA LEU A 522 -28.65 -62.99 3.34
C LEU A 522 -28.60 -61.48 3.10
N SER A 523 -28.36 -61.09 1.86
CA SER A 523 -28.21 -59.71 1.41
C SER A 523 -29.43 -59.29 0.58
N LEU A 524 -30.10 -58.21 0.98
CA LEU A 524 -31.25 -57.62 0.30
C LEU A 524 -30.96 -56.14 -0.01
N GLU A 525 -31.33 -55.68 -1.20
CA GLU A 525 -31.14 -54.29 -1.64
C GLU A 525 -32.47 -53.69 -2.14
N TYR A 526 -32.72 -52.41 -1.84
CA TYR A 526 -33.87 -51.67 -2.34
C TYR A 526 -33.56 -50.18 -2.50
N GLU A 527 -34.24 -49.52 -3.44
CA GLU A 527 -34.02 -48.10 -3.77
C GLU A 527 -35.05 -47.18 -3.12
N VAL A 528 -34.57 -46.03 -2.67
CA VAL A 528 -35.37 -44.85 -2.29
C VAL A 528 -34.97 -43.64 -3.14
N ARG A 529 -35.86 -42.66 -3.26
CA ARG A 529 -35.59 -41.33 -3.79
C ARG A 529 -35.60 -40.29 -2.68
N VAL A 530 -34.71 -39.31 -2.76
CA VAL A 530 -34.76 -38.06 -1.98
C VAL A 530 -35.89 -37.19 -2.53
N ASP A 531 -36.92 -36.94 -1.74
CA ASP A 531 -38.14 -36.25 -2.18
C ASP A 531 -37.98 -34.71 -2.21
N ASN A 532 -38.59 -34.02 -3.17
CA ASN A 532 -38.53 -32.55 -3.23
C ASN A 532 -39.58 -31.92 -2.30
N VAL A 533 -39.25 -31.86 -1.02
CA VAL A 533 -40.13 -31.36 0.06
C VAL A 533 -39.39 -30.39 0.97
N ALA A 534 -40.13 -29.47 1.61
CA ALA A 534 -39.56 -28.46 2.52
C ALA A 534 -38.87 -29.03 3.77
N GLY A 535 -39.00 -30.34 4.04
CA GLY A 535 -38.24 -31.04 5.09
C GLY A 535 -36.82 -31.44 4.68
N ASN A 536 -36.54 -31.50 3.38
CA ASN A 536 -35.21 -31.73 2.83
C ASN A 536 -34.67 -30.36 2.36
N GLN A 537 -33.66 -29.85 3.05
CA GLN A 537 -33.05 -28.54 2.81
C GLN A 537 -31.55 -28.62 3.08
N PHE A 538 -30.76 -27.66 2.59
CA PHE A 538 -29.35 -27.53 2.94
C PHE A 538 -29.11 -27.53 4.46
N ASP A 539 -28.04 -28.21 4.90
CA ASP A 539 -27.65 -28.43 6.30
C ASP A 539 -28.72 -29.08 7.22
N THR A 540 -29.74 -29.75 6.65
CA THR A 540 -30.64 -30.61 7.43
C THR A 540 -29.91 -31.82 8.01
N ALA A 541 -30.36 -32.28 9.19
CA ALA A 541 -29.77 -33.43 9.86
C ALA A 541 -29.91 -34.71 9.00
N PRO A 542 -28.93 -35.63 9.03
CA PRO A 542 -28.95 -36.84 8.19
C PRO A 542 -30.22 -37.66 8.41
N LEU A 543 -30.84 -38.12 7.31
CA LEU A 543 -32.08 -38.89 7.33
C LEU A 543 -31.81 -40.31 7.82
N ALA A 544 -31.95 -40.52 9.13
CA ALA A 544 -31.78 -41.81 9.78
C ALA A 544 -32.94 -42.78 9.44
N ASN A 545 -32.61 -43.89 8.81
CA ASN A 545 -33.54 -44.93 8.38
C ASN A 545 -33.27 -46.23 9.17
N THR A 546 -34.28 -46.83 9.78
CA THR A 546 -34.12 -47.95 10.72
C THR A 546 -34.90 -49.19 10.29
N ALA A 547 -34.19 -50.30 10.12
CA ALA A 547 -34.75 -51.62 9.82
C ALA A 547 -34.80 -52.50 11.07
N THR A 548 -35.87 -53.28 11.20
CA THR A 548 -36.15 -54.21 12.30
C THR A 548 -36.46 -55.59 11.75
N LEU A 549 -35.59 -56.58 12.00
CA LEU A 549 -35.84 -57.99 11.76
C LEU A 549 -36.49 -58.62 13.00
N THR A 550 -37.70 -59.17 12.86
CA THR A 550 -38.43 -59.92 13.89
C THR A 550 -38.51 -61.40 13.51
N PHE A 551 -38.33 -62.31 14.47
CA PHE A 551 -38.41 -63.77 14.27
C PHE A 551 -38.77 -64.53 15.56
N LYS A 552 -39.17 -65.81 15.46
CA LYS A 552 -39.39 -66.69 16.63
C LYS A 552 -38.10 -67.28 17.19
N ASP A 553 -37.93 -67.23 18.51
CA ASP A 553 -36.78 -67.78 19.23
C ASP A 553 -36.70 -69.31 19.04
N PRO A 554 -35.59 -69.88 18.53
CA PRO A 554 -35.47 -71.32 18.31
C PRO A 554 -35.44 -72.15 19.59
N ARG A 555 -35.27 -71.53 20.77
CA ARG A 555 -35.25 -72.22 22.08
C ARG A 555 -36.63 -72.69 22.52
N ASP A 556 -37.69 -71.92 22.24
CA ASP A 556 -39.07 -72.20 22.64
C ASP A 556 -40.08 -72.24 21.48
N GLY A 557 -39.69 -71.78 20.29
CA GLY A 557 -40.50 -71.75 19.07
C GLY A 557 -41.66 -70.75 19.09
N ASN A 558 -41.76 -69.87 20.09
CA ASN A 558 -42.95 -69.05 20.34
C ASN A 558 -42.64 -67.57 20.68
N THR A 559 -41.58 -67.31 21.44
CA THR A 559 -41.19 -65.96 21.86
C THR A 559 -40.61 -65.18 20.68
N GLU A 560 -40.98 -63.91 20.52
CA GLU A 560 -40.43 -63.03 19.48
C GLU A 560 -39.10 -62.40 19.91
N LYS A 561 -38.12 -62.45 19.02
CA LYS A 561 -36.85 -61.73 19.11
C LYS A 561 -36.77 -60.71 17.97
N THR A 562 -36.18 -59.55 18.26
CA THR A 562 -35.97 -58.48 17.29
C THR A 562 -34.48 -58.11 17.17
N ARG A 563 -34.05 -57.71 15.97
CA ARG A 563 -32.72 -57.14 15.68
C ARG A 563 -32.94 -55.87 14.88
N THR A 564 -32.32 -54.77 15.28
CA THR A 564 -32.52 -53.44 14.68
C THR A 564 -31.20 -52.86 14.24
N ASP A 565 -31.16 -52.22 13.07
CA ASP A 565 -30.01 -51.40 12.68
C ASP A 565 -30.44 -50.16 11.87
N THR A 566 -29.62 -49.11 11.95
CA THR A 566 -29.94 -47.76 11.43
C THR A 566 -28.83 -47.25 10.54
N ALA A 567 -29.19 -46.82 9.33
CA ALA A 567 -28.29 -46.15 8.39
C ALA A 567 -28.82 -44.75 8.06
N SER A 568 -27.93 -43.75 8.04
CA SER A 568 -28.30 -42.34 7.80
C SER A 568 -27.88 -41.87 6.42
N LEU A 569 -28.83 -41.38 5.63
CA LEU A 569 -28.58 -40.75 4.34
C LEU A 569 -28.23 -39.27 4.52
N GLN A 570 -27.20 -38.79 3.82
CA GLN A 570 -26.73 -37.42 3.87
C GLN A 570 -27.37 -36.61 2.73
N LEU A 571 -28.06 -35.51 3.05
CA LEU A 571 -28.66 -34.62 2.04
C LEU A 571 -27.67 -33.53 1.61
N GLY A 572 -27.58 -33.27 0.30
CA GLY A 572 -26.76 -32.20 -0.25
C GLY A 572 -27.50 -31.37 -1.29
N GLU A 573 -27.19 -30.08 -1.35
CA GLU A 573 -27.86 -29.12 -2.25
C GLU A 573 -26.83 -28.14 -2.80
N PRO A 574 -26.95 -27.70 -4.08
CA PRO A 574 -26.15 -26.58 -4.58
C PRO A 574 -26.52 -25.28 -3.87
N GLN A 575 -25.55 -24.38 -3.74
CA GLN A 575 -25.73 -23.08 -3.09
C GLN A 575 -24.97 -22.02 -3.89
N LEU A 576 -25.61 -21.45 -4.90
CA LEU A 576 -25.01 -20.41 -5.74
C LEU A 576 -25.16 -19.03 -5.12
N SER A 577 -24.07 -18.27 -5.07
CA SER A 577 -24.07 -16.84 -4.85
C SER A 577 -23.59 -16.10 -6.10
N LEU A 578 -24.25 -15.00 -6.40
CA LEU A 578 -23.98 -14.13 -7.54
C LEU A 578 -23.68 -12.72 -7.00
N THR A 579 -22.67 -12.06 -7.55
CA THR A 579 -22.42 -10.62 -7.35
C THR A 579 -22.22 -9.92 -8.69
N LEU A 580 -22.68 -8.66 -8.81
CA LEU A 580 -22.54 -7.84 -10.01
C LEU A 580 -22.11 -6.41 -9.67
N ASP A 581 -20.92 -6.02 -10.14
CA ASP A 581 -20.39 -4.66 -10.01
C ASP A 581 -20.27 -3.99 -11.40
N ALA A 582 -20.48 -2.67 -11.47
CA ALA A 582 -20.22 -1.84 -12.65
C ALA A 582 -19.02 -0.92 -12.43
N ALA A 583 -18.26 -0.66 -13.50
CA ALA A 583 -17.18 0.32 -13.53
C ALA A 583 -17.18 1.06 -14.88
N GLY A 584 -17.42 2.37 -14.86
CA GLY A 584 -17.20 3.23 -16.03
C GLY A 584 -15.72 3.57 -16.24
N PRO A 585 -15.39 4.43 -17.21
CA PRO A 585 -14.03 4.90 -17.47
C PRO A 585 -13.38 5.46 -16.20
N GLY A 586 -12.14 5.05 -15.90
CA GLY A 586 -11.47 5.46 -14.66
C GLY A 586 -12.12 4.96 -13.35
N SER A 587 -13.05 3.99 -13.44
CA SER A 587 -13.82 3.44 -12.31
C SER A 587 -14.76 4.46 -11.62
N VAL A 588 -15.19 5.49 -12.32
CA VAL A 588 -16.30 6.36 -11.87
C VAL A 588 -17.64 5.93 -12.47
N LEU A 589 -18.74 6.32 -11.83
CA LEU A 589 -20.13 5.99 -12.23
C LEU A 589 -21.01 7.25 -12.35
N THR A 590 -20.39 8.42 -12.31
CA THR A 590 -21.00 9.76 -12.29
C THR A 590 -20.21 10.68 -13.20
N GLY A 591 -20.85 11.59 -13.93
CA GLY A 591 -20.17 12.39 -14.95
C GLY A 591 -19.84 11.57 -16.21
N LEU A 592 -20.58 10.48 -16.40
CA LEU A 592 -20.51 9.66 -17.61
C LEU A 592 -21.18 10.40 -18.77
N GLN A 593 -20.72 10.21 -19.98
CA GLN A 593 -21.35 10.77 -21.18
C GLN A 593 -21.59 9.66 -22.20
N ALA A 594 -22.42 9.92 -23.21
CA ALA A 594 -22.69 8.95 -24.25
C ALA A 594 -21.38 8.47 -24.91
N GLY A 595 -21.31 7.20 -25.29
CA GLY A 595 -20.09 6.58 -25.81
C GLY A 595 -19.10 6.08 -24.75
N ASP A 596 -19.26 6.45 -23.48
CA ASP A 596 -18.46 5.84 -22.39
C ASP A 596 -18.79 4.35 -22.26
N VAL A 597 -17.75 3.53 -22.09
CA VAL A 597 -17.86 2.08 -21.95
C VAL A 597 -17.90 1.69 -20.48
N ILE A 598 -19.01 1.06 -20.08
CA ILE A 598 -19.22 0.49 -18.75
C ILE A 598 -18.79 -0.98 -18.78
N THR A 599 -17.87 -1.35 -17.89
CA THR A 599 -17.46 -2.73 -17.68
C THR A 599 -18.18 -3.31 -16.48
N TYR A 600 -18.96 -4.36 -16.70
CA TYR A 600 -19.61 -5.14 -15.65
C TYR A 600 -18.71 -6.28 -15.23
N THR A 601 -18.55 -6.49 -13.92
CA THR A 601 -17.82 -7.61 -13.31
C THR A 601 -18.81 -8.46 -12.54
N LEU A 602 -18.99 -9.71 -12.99
CA LEU A 602 -19.93 -10.66 -12.44
C LEU A 602 -19.16 -11.83 -11.81
N THR A 603 -19.36 -12.10 -10.52
CA THR A 603 -18.81 -13.31 -9.88
C THR A 603 -19.93 -14.28 -9.53
N LEU A 604 -19.84 -15.49 -10.05
CA LEU A 604 -20.73 -16.60 -9.74
C LEU A 604 -19.93 -17.68 -9.01
N SER A 605 -20.41 -18.14 -7.85
CA SER A 605 -19.75 -19.19 -7.07
C SER A 605 -20.75 -20.15 -6.44
N ASN A 606 -20.46 -21.45 -6.53
CA ASN A 606 -21.14 -22.48 -5.76
C ASN A 606 -20.38 -22.71 -4.45
N ALA A 607 -21.07 -22.72 -3.31
CA ALA A 607 -20.43 -22.76 -2.01
C ALA A 607 -19.52 -23.99 -1.82
N SER A 608 -18.45 -23.84 -1.02
CA SER A 608 -17.58 -24.95 -0.65
C SER A 608 -18.02 -25.56 0.68
N GLY A 609 -18.22 -26.87 0.74
CA GLY A 609 -18.46 -27.56 2.01
C GLY A 609 -18.88 -29.01 1.82
N ALA A 610 -18.81 -29.79 2.90
CA ALA A 610 -19.18 -31.21 2.88
C ALA A 610 -20.68 -31.48 2.66
N GLY A 611 -21.50 -30.43 2.50
CA GLY A 611 -22.94 -30.50 2.22
C GLY A 611 -23.41 -29.90 0.91
N VAL A 612 -22.49 -29.36 0.10
CA VAL A 612 -22.83 -28.72 -1.18
C VAL A 612 -22.65 -29.72 -2.32
N THR A 613 -23.61 -29.78 -3.24
CA THR A 613 -23.50 -30.57 -4.48
C THR A 613 -23.21 -29.66 -5.69
N THR A 614 -22.88 -30.25 -6.83
CA THR A 614 -22.87 -29.53 -8.11
C THR A 614 -24.23 -28.86 -8.35
N ALA A 615 -24.21 -27.65 -8.90
CA ALA A 615 -25.37 -27.01 -9.50
C ALA A 615 -25.37 -27.33 -10.99
N PHE A 616 -26.47 -27.88 -11.47
CA PHE A 616 -26.63 -28.30 -12.87
C PHE A 616 -27.50 -27.30 -13.62
N ASP A 617 -27.49 -27.39 -14.96
CA ASP A 617 -28.32 -26.61 -15.88
C ASP A 617 -28.37 -25.09 -15.54
N SER A 618 -27.22 -24.52 -15.15
CA SER A 618 -27.18 -23.13 -14.68
C SER A 618 -27.43 -22.15 -15.84
N LEU A 619 -28.55 -21.43 -15.77
CA LEU A 619 -28.94 -20.42 -16.75
C LEU A 619 -28.66 -19.03 -16.18
N LEU A 620 -27.57 -18.41 -16.61
CA LEU A 620 -27.12 -17.08 -16.19
C LEU A 620 -27.55 -16.03 -17.22
N SER A 621 -28.18 -14.97 -16.75
CA SER A 621 -28.57 -13.82 -17.56
C SER A 621 -28.22 -12.51 -16.88
N SER A 622 -27.98 -11.46 -17.67
CA SER A 622 -27.94 -10.09 -17.21
C SER A 622 -28.64 -9.18 -18.21
N VAL A 623 -29.56 -8.34 -17.72
CA VAL A 623 -30.37 -7.43 -18.53
C VAL A 623 -29.85 -6.01 -18.36
N LEU A 624 -29.44 -5.40 -19.46
CA LEU A 624 -29.07 -3.99 -19.54
C LEU A 624 -30.33 -3.10 -19.52
N PRO A 625 -30.29 -1.94 -18.86
CA PRO A 625 -31.35 -0.94 -18.94
C PRO A 625 -31.35 -0.24 -20.32
N SER A 626 -32.44 0.44 -20.65
CA SER A 626 -32.45 1.41 -21.76
C SER A 626 -31.39 2.49 -21.57
N GLY A 627 -30.72 2.90 -22.65
CA GLY A 627 -29.60 3.86 -22.61
C GLY A 627 -28.22 3.17 -22.58
N LEU A 628 -28.17 1.84 -22.53
CA LEU A 628 -26.97 1.04 -22.69
C LEU A 628 -27.18 -0.02 -23.80
N THR A 629 -26.23 -0.10 -24.73
CA THR A 629 -26.14 -1.19 -25.70
C THR A 629 -24.95 -2.09 -25.37
N GLY A 630 -25.17 -3.40 -25.25
CA GLY A 630 -24.11 -4.38 -24.97
C GLY A 630 -23.07 -4.51 -26.10
N VAL A 631 -21.80 -4.64 -25.73
CA VAL A 631 -20.68 -4.79 -26.66
C VAL A 631 -20.46 -6.27 -26.97
N THR A 632 -20.79 -6.68 -28.20
CA THR A 632 -20.58 -8.06 -28.68
C THR A 632 -19.11 -8.48 -28.55
N ASP A 633 -18.86 -9.75 -28.25
CA ASP A 633 -17.53 -10.34 -28.04
C ASP A 633 -16.70 -9.73 -26.88
N SER A 634 -17.31 -8.93 -25.99
CA SER A 634 -16.64 -8.34 -24.82
C SER A 634 -16.47 -9.28 -23.61
N LEU A 635 -17.02 -10.50 -23.68
CA LEU A 635 -17.00 -11.45 -22.57
C LEU A 635 -15.60 -12.01 -22.32
N VAL A 636 -15.08 -11.80 -21.11
CA VAL A 636 -13.77 -12.29 -20.67
C VAL A 636 -13.89 -12.95 -19.29
N ASN A 637 -13.32 -14.14 -19.13
CA ASN A 637 -13.06 -14.71 -17.80
C ASN A 637 -11.80 -14.06 -17.20
N THR A 638 -11.93 -13.44 -16.04
CA THR A 638 -10.82 -12.78 -15.33
C THR A 638 -10.28 -13.62 -14.17
N ALA A 639 -11.09 -14.49 -13.56
CA ALA A 639 -10.67 -15.41 -12.52
C ALA A 639 -11.57 -16.65 -12.44
N SER A 640 -10.99 -17.81 -12.12
CA SER A 640 -11.75 -19.03 -11.85
C SER A 640 -11.06 -19.91 -10.82
N SER A 641 -11.82 -20.62 -10.00
CA SER A 641 -11.32 -21.56 -8.99
C SER A 641 -12.13 -22.86 -8.98
N ASN A 642 -11.46 -23.98 -8.65
CA ASN A 642 -12.00 -25.34 -8.64
C ASN A 642 -12.73 -25.79 -9.92
N LEU A 643 -12.48 -25.13 -11.05
CA LEU A 643 -12.87 -25.56 -12.39
C LEU A 643 -11.67 -26.17 -13.14
N SER A 644 -11.90 -27.26 -13.87
CA SER A 644 -10.91 -27.76 -14.84
C SER A 644 -10.89 -26.85 -16.07
N SER A 645 -9.77 -26.83 -16.80
CA SER A 645 -9.69 -26.03 -18.04
C SER A 645 -10.71 -26.45 -19.09
N GLU A 646 -11.11 -27.72 -19.10
CA GLU A 646 -12.15 -28.27 -19.98
C GLU A 646 -13.55 -27.78 -19.56
N ALA A 647 -13.89 -27.88 -18.27
CA ALA A 647 -15.16 -27.38 -17.73
C ALA A 647 -15.32 -25.87 -17.91
N LEU A 648 -14.26 -25.09 -17.66
CA LEU A 648 -14.24 -23.65 -17.90
C LEU A 648 -14.44 -23.31 -19.39
N THR A 649 -13.83 -24.08 -20.29
CA THR A 649 -14.00 -23.86 -21.74
C THR A 649 -15.42 -24.19 -22.18
N ALA A 650 -16.03 -25.23 -21.63
CA ALA A 650 -17.42 -25.60 -21.89
C ALA A 650 -18.40 -24.53 -21.38
N LEU A 651 -18.23 -24.06 -20.13
CA LEU A 651 -19.01 -22.98 -19.53
C LEU A 651 -18.93 -21.68 -20.37
N LEU A 652 -17.72 -21.27 -20.78
CA LEU A 652 -17.56 -20.07 -21.60
C LEU A 652 -18.14 -20.20 -23.01
N ALA A 653 -18.30 -21.43 -23.52
CA ALA A 653 -18.90 -21.69 -24.83
C ALA A 653 -20.45 -21.64 -24.80
N THR A 654 -21.09 -21.62 -23.63
CA THR A 654 -22.55 -21.47 -23.50
C THR A 654 -22.98 -20.03 -23.18
N LEU A 655 -22.05 -19.10 -22.99
CA LEU A 655 -22.31 -17.69 -22.70
C LEU A 655 -22.09 -16.78 -23.91
N SER A 656 -22.96 -15.79 -24.09
CA SER A 656 -22.85 -14.76 -25.13
C SER A 656 -23.24 -13.38 -24.62
N VAL A 657 -22.62 -12.33 -25.18
CA VAL A 657 -23.02 -10.94 -24.95
C VAL A 657 -23.62 -10.39 -26.23
N ASP A 658 -24.86 -9.95 -26.16
CA ASP A 658 -25.61 -9.32 -27.24
C ASP A 658 -25.92 -7.85 -26.89
N ALA A 659 -26.87 -7.23 -27.58
CA ALA A 659 -27.23 -5.83 -27.34
C ALA A 659 -27.99 -5.63 -26.03
N ASP A 660 -28.75 -6.64 -25.57
CA ASP A 660 -29.62 -6.59 -24.40
C ASP A 660 -28.89 -7.04 -23.12
N GLY A 661 -27.77 -7.76 -23.24
CA GLY A 661 -26.83 -8.03 -22.15
C GLY A 661 -26.08 -9.35 -22.25
N LEU A 662 -25.94 -10.04 -21.12
CA LEU A 662 -25.29 -11.36 -21.02
C LEU A 662 -26.36 -12.46 -21.00
N THR A 663 -26.20 -13.52 -21.78
CA THR A 663 -27.13 -14.64 -21.84
C THR A 663 -26.41 -15.99 -21.87
N THR A 664 -26.99 -17.01 -21.25
CA THR A 664 -26.66 -18.43 -21.47
C THR A 664 -27.54 -19.04 -22.55
N ALA A 665 -26.97 -19.96 -23.33
CA ALA A 665 -27.73 -20.90 -24.15
C ALA A 665 -28.62 -21.83 -23.30
N ASP A 666 -29.73 -22.30 -23.89
CA ASP A 666 -30.75 -23.17 -23.26
C ASP A 666 -30.20 -24.46 -22.62
N SER A 667 -28.97 -24.87 -22.94
CA SER A 667 -28.30 -26.04 -22.36
C SER A 667 -27.66 -25.79 -20.99
N GLY A 668 -27.65 -24.54 -20.50
CA GLY A 668 -27.02 -24.16 -19.24
C GLY A 668 -25.52 -24.48 -19.15
N PHE A 669 -25.01 -24.57 -17.92
CA PHE A 669 -23.70 -25.12 -17.58
C PHE A 669 -23.68 -25.65 -16.14
N ASP A 670 -22.70 -26.50 -15.83
CA ASP A 670 -22.51 -27.04 -14.48
C ASP A 670 -21.50 -26.23 -13.67
N LEU A 671 -21.81 -25.99 -12.39
CA LEU A 671 -20.89 -25.38 -11.43
C LEU A 671 -20.66 -26.33 -10.24
N PRO A 672 -19.54 -27.07 -10.21
CA PRO A 672 -19.22 -27.99 -9.12
C PRO A 672 -19.16 -27.33 -7.73
N ALA A 673 -19.35 -28.12 -6.67
CA ALA A 673 -19.27 -27.62 -5.30
C ALA A 673 -17.90 -26.95 -5.02
N GLY A 674 -17.93 -25.72 -4.51
CA GLY A 674 -16.74 -24.89 -4.27
C GLY A 674 -16.12 -24.25 -5.51
N ALA A 675 -16.71 -24.39 -6.70
CA ALA A 675 -16.25 -23.73 -7.93
C ALA A 675 -16.74 -22.28 -8.01
N ALA A 676 -15.91 -21.41 -8.59
CA ALA A 676 -16.26 -20.02 -8.85
C ALA A 676 -15.68 -19.53 -10.18
N VAL A 677 -16.37 -18.59 -10.81
CA VAL A 677 -15.96 -17.88 -12.02
C VAL A 677 -16.28 -16.39 -11.92
N THR A 678 -15.33 -15.54 -12.31
CA THR A 678 -15.50 -14.09 -12.40
C THR A 678 -15.37 -13.66 -13.86
N LEU A 679 -16.49 -13.23 -14.41
CA LEU A 679 -16.65 -12.79 -15.79
C LEU A 679 -16.68 -11.26 -15.85
N THR A 680 -16.17 -10.70 -16.94
CA THR A 680 -16.40 -9.30 -17.29
C THR A 680 -17.03 -9.20 -18.67
N PHE A 681 -18.00 -8.31 -18.84
CA PHE A 681 -18.56 -7.92 -20.13
C PHE A 681 -18.76 -6.41 -20.17
N GLN A 682 -18.98 -5.84 -21.36
CA GLN A 682 -19.05 -4.40 -21.56
C GLN A 682 -20.36 -3.97 -22.22
N ALA A 683 -20.80 -2.75 -21.90
CA ALA A 683 -21.86 -2.04 -22.60
C ALA A 683 -21.43 -0.58 -22.83
N THR A 684 -21.96 0.07 -23.85
CA THR A 684 -21.67 1.46 -24.20
C THR A 684 -22.91 2.31 -23.96
N LEU A 685 -22.75 3.52 -23.42
CA LEU A 685 -23.84 4.49 -23.29
C LEU A 685 -24.33 4.99 -24.65
N ASP A 686 -25.64 4.96 -24.87
CA ASP A 686 -26.26 5.36 -26.13
C ASP A 686 -26.28 6.89 -26.29
N ALA A 687 -26.23 7.41 -27.52
CA ALA A 687 -26.34 8.86 -27.80
C ALA A 687 -27.67 9.49 -27.36
N GLY A 688 -28.69 8.68 -27.10
CA GLY A 688 -30.02 9.11 -26.66
C GLY A 688 -30.16 9.33 -25.15
N VAL A 689 -29.13 9.07 -24.33
CA VAL A 689 -29.21 9.36 -22.89
C VAL A 689 -29.29 10.87 -22.64
N LEU A 690 -30.12 11.26 -21.67
CA LEU A 690 -30.35 12.65 -21.35
C LEU A 690 -29.28 13.20 -20.40
N SER A 691 -28.98 14.49 -20.52
CA SER A 691 -28.18 15.23 -19.53
C SER A 691 -28.74 15.01 -18.11
N GLY A 692 -27.87 14.69 -17.16
CA GLY A 692 -28.22 14.39 -15.76
C GLY A 692 -29.03 13.11 -15.53
N GLU A 693 -29.26 12.27 -16.54
CA GLU A 693 -30.05 11.05 -16.40
C GLU A 693 -29.44 10.06 -15.39
N THR A 694 -30.30 9.36 -14.66
CA THR A 694 -29.92 8.27 -13.77
C THR A 694 -30.51 6.97 -14.30
N LEU A 695 -29.67 6.11 -14.86
CA LEU A 695 -30.12 4.87 -15.48
C LEU A 695 -30.56 3.85 -14.42
N SER A 696 -31.53 3.01 -14.79
CA SER A 696 -31.91 1.85 -13.97
C SER A 696 -30.73 0.91 -13.81
N VAL A 697 -30.64 0.21 -12.68
CA VAL A 697 -29.52 -0.71 -12.42
C VAL A 697 -29.59 -1.93 -13.34
N THR A 698 -28.46 -2.28 -13.95
CA THR A 698 -28.28 -3.58 -14.62
C THR A 698 -28.48 -4.68 -13.59
N THR A 699 -29.31 -5.68 -13.91
CA THR A 699 -29.56 -6.82 -13.02
C THR A 699 -28.99 -8.08 -13.65
N ALA A 700 -28.43 -8.97 -12.82
CA ALA A 700 -28.07 -10.31 -13.22
C ALA A 700 -28.81 -11.34 -12.37
N SER A 701 -29.17 -12.47 -12.97
CA SER A 701 -29.82 -13.58 -12.31
C SER A 701 -29.33 -14.91 -12.86
N VAL A 702 -29.28 -15.92 -11.99
CA VAL A 702 -29.01 -17.31 -12.34
C VAL A 702 -30.12 -18.20 -11.77
N THR A 703 -30.59 -19.15 -12.56
CA THR A 703 -31.40 -20.29 -12.09
C THR A 703 -30.62 -21.59 -12.33
N TYR A 704 -30.86 -22.61 -11.51
CA TYR A 704 -30.11 -23.88 -11.57
C TYR A 704 -30.95 -25.05 -11.03
N THR A 705 -30.46 -26.28 -11.19
CA THR A 705 -31.13 -27.52 -10.80
C THR A 705 -30.31 -28.40 -9.85
N SER A 706 -30.95 -29.39 -9.22
CA SER A 706 -30.29 -30.38 -8.36
C SER A 706 -29.73 -31.60 -9.10
N LEU A 707 -30.17 -31.85 -10.34
CA LEU A 707 -29.76 -33.00 -11.17
C LEU A 707 -29.35 -32.54 -12.58
N ASP A 708 -28.53 -33.34 -13.25
CA ASP A 708 -28.07 -33.10 -14.62
C ASP A 708 -29.17 -33.43 -15.64
N GLY A 709 -29.70 -32.39 -16.29
CA GLY A 709 -30.74 -32.48 -17.30
C GLY A 709 -32.14 -32.66 -16.72
N ALA A 710 -33.14 -32.26 -17.51
CA ALA A 710 -34.53 -32.14 -17.07
C ALA A 710 -35.13 -33.42 -16.41
N ASP A 711 -35.34 -33.38 -15.10
CA ASP A 711 -35.97 -34.44 -14.30
C ASP A 711 -37.16 -33.90 -13.49
N ALA A 712 -38.34 -34.53 -13.61
CA ALA A 712 -39.55 -34.06 -12.95
C ALA A 712 -39.55 -34.18 -11.40
N THR A 713 -38.48 -34.73 -10.80
CA THR A 713 -38.31 -34.92 -9.36
C THR A 713 -37.18 -34.08 -8.76
N GLU A 714 -36.45 -33.32 -9.58
CA GLU A 714 -35.40 -32.41 -9.13
C GLU A 714 -35.97 -31.18 -8.41
N ARG A 715 -35.07 -30.41 -7.78
CA ARG A 715 -35.34 -29.04 -7.35
C ARG A 715 -34.79 -28.08 -8.39
N THR A 716 -35.58 -27.06 -8.73
CA THR A 716 -35.28 -26.10 -9.79
C THR A 716 -35.34 -24.66 -9.26
N GLY A 717 -34.95 -23.69 -10.07
CA GLY A 717 -35.18 -22.25 -9.83
C GLY A 717 -36.51 -21.71 -10.33
N SER A 718 -37.59 -22.53 -10.39
CA SER A 718 -38.87 -22.10 -10.97
C SER A 718 -39.73 -21.17 -10.11
N GLY A 719 -39.36 -20.94 -8.84
CA GLY A 719 -40.08 -20.12 -7.86
C GLY A 719 -41.36 -20.74 -7.29
N GLU A 720 -42.00 -21.67 -8.02
CA GLU A 720 -43.20 -22.40 -7.58
C GLU A 720 -43.09 -23.91 -7.88
N PRO A 721 -43.51 -24.81 -6.96
CA PRO A 721 -43.85 -24.53 -5.55
C PRO A 721 -42.66 -23.92 -4.80
N ALA A 722 -42.89 -23.18 -3.71
CA ALA A 722 -41.87 -22.40 -2.97
C ALA A 722 -40.64 -23.18 -2.41
N VAL A 723 -40.51 -24.49 -2.68
CA VAL A 723 -39.28 -25.27 -2.48
C VAL A 723 -38.38 -25.29 -3.72
N ASN A 724 -38.81 -24.72 -4.85
CA ASN A 724 -38.02 -24.56 -6.07
C ASN A 724 -37.40 -23.15 -6.10
N ASP A 725 -36.48 -22.92 -5.18
CA ASP A 725 -35.84 -21.64 -4.88
C ASP A 725 -34.37 -21.56 -5.33
N TYR A 726 -33.94 -22.46 -6.22
CA TYR A 726 -32.58 -22.49 -6.78
C TYR A 726 -32.34 -21.38 -7.79
N GLN A 727 -32.25 -20.16 -7.26
CA GLN A 727 -31.99 -18.94 -7.98
C GLN A 727 -31.13 -17.99 -7.14
N ALA A 728 -30.31 -17.18 -7.81
CA ALA A 728 -29.61 -16.05 -7.19
C ALA A 728 -29.65 -14.85 -8.13
N SER A 729 -29.67 -13.64 -7.58
CA SER A 729 -29.70 -12.41 -8.37
C SER A 729 -28.95 -11.29 -7.66
N ASP A 730 -28.29 -10.43 -8.41
CA ASP A 730 -27.69 -9.20 -7.89
C ASP A 730 -27.88 -8.03 -8.88
N SER A 731 -27.68 -6.81 -8.40
CA SER A 731 -27.85 -5.58 -9.19
C SER A 731 -26.62 -4.69 -9.10
N ALA A 732 -26.15 -4.23 -10.26
CA ALA A 732 -25.04 -3.30 -10.34
C ALA A 732 -25.36 -1.95 -9.66
N GLN A 733 -24.32 -1.15 -9.46
CA GLN A 733 -24.48 0.22 -9.01
C GLN A 733 -25.22 1.08 -10.05
N THR A 734 -25.93 2.09 -9.55
CA THR A 734 -26.58 3.11 -10.38
C THR A 734 -25.55 3.94 -11.16
N LEU A 735 -25.88 4.26 -12.41
CA LEU A 735 -25.08 5.12 -13.29
C LEU A 735 -25.74 6.50 -13.40
N THR A 736 -24.94 7.57 -13.36
CA THR A 736 -25.40 8.95 -13.51
C THR A 736 -24.66 9.64 -14.65
N ILE A 737 -25.41 10.07 -15.65
CA ILE A 737 -24.94 10.88 -16.77
C ILE A 737 -24.55 12.26 -16.25
N ASP A 738 -23.52 12.85 -16.85
CA ASP A 738 -23.11 14.23 -16.62
C ASP A 738 -24.29 15.19 -16.86
N SER A 739 -24.42 16.23 -16.03
CA SER A 739 -25.44 17.27 -16.18
C SER A 739 -24.83 18.63 -16.55
N THR A 740 -23.54 18.65 -16.89
CA THR A 740 -22.77 19.89 -17.07
C THR A 740 -23.03 20.54 -18.43
N VAL A 741 -24.02 21.42 -18.48
CA VAL A 741 -24.15 22.42 -19.56
C VAL A 741 -23.51 23.73 -19.09
N ALA A 742 -22.69 24.35 -19.93
CA ALA A 742 -22.03 25.62 -19.63
C ALA A 742 -22.34 26.68 -20.68
N PHE A 743 -22.64 27.90 -20.24
CA PHE A 743 -23.03 29.01 -21.11
C PHE A 743 -22.10 30.22 -20.89
N ASP A 744 -21.60 30.78 -21.99
CA ASP A 744 -20.67 31.93 -22.00
C ASP A 744 -21.03 32.91 -23.12
N LYS A 745 -20.73 34.19 -22.92
CA LYS A 745 -20.97 35.28 -23.88
C LYS A 745 -19.76 36.19 -23.95
N THR A 746 -19.19 36.33 -25.14
CA THR A 746 -17.99 37.15 -25.39
C THR A 746 -18.16 38.04 -26.62
N PHE A 747 -17.33 39.07 -26.76
CA PHE A 747 -17.20 39.79 -28.03
C PHE A 747 -16.43 38.94 -29.05
N LEU A 748 -16.70 39.13 -30.33
CA LEU A 748 -15.90 38.56 -31.42
C LEU A 748 -15.38 39.68 -32.34
N PRO A 749 -14.06 39.97 -32.35
CA PRO A 749 -13.02 39.44 -31.47
C PRO A 749 -13.14 39.97 -30.03
N ASN A 750 -12.74 39.14 -29.05
CA ASN A 750 -12.92 39.38 -27.61
C ASN A 750 -12.17 40.59 -27.03
N THR A 751 -11.24 41.18 -27.78
CA THR A 751 -10.44 42.34 -27.34
C THR A 751 -11.12 43.69 -27.55
N ARG A 752 -12.28 43.75 -28.24
CA ARG A 752 -12.93 45.01 -28.60
C ARG A 752 -14.16 45.27 -27.75
N THR A 753 -14.08 46.30 -26.89
CA THR A 753 -15.19 46.79 -26.05
C THR A 753 -15.75 48.15 -26.50
N ASN A 754 -15.07 48.82 -27.44
CA ASN A 754 -15.39 50.18 -27.86
C ASN A 754 -15.85 50.19 -29.31
N PHE A 755 -17.03 50.78 -29.55
CA PHE A 755 -17.69 50.81 -30.86
C PHE A 755 -18.25 52.20 -31.14
N ALA A 756 -18.10 52.67 -32.37
CA ALA A 756 -18.67 53.92 -32.83
C ALA A 756 -20.11 53.72 -33.31
N VAL A 757 -20.88 54.80 -33.30
CA VAL A 757 -22.25 54.81 -33.87
C VAL A 757 -22.21 54.34 -35.33
N GLY A 758 -23.10 53.43 -35.71
CA GLY A 758 -23.12 52.75 -37.01
C GLY A 758 -22.28 51.47 -37.09
N GLU A 759 -21.30 51.25 -36.20
CA GLU A 759 -20.52 50.00 -36.22
C GLU A 759 -21.34 48.78 -35.78
N GLU A 760 -21.01 47.63 -36.36
CA GLU A 760 -21.52 46.33 -35.95
C GLU A 760 -20.63 45.72 -34.86
N VAL A 761 -21.28 45.16 -33.84
CA VAL A 761 -20.70 44.35 -32.77
C VAL A 761 -21.19 42.92 -32.91
N THR A 762 -20.28 41.95 -32.83
CA THR A 762 -20.61 40.53 -32.79
C THR A 762 -20.45 40.00 -31.37
N TYR A 763 -21.53 39.43 -30.84
CA TYR A 763 -21.56 38.72 -29.57
C TYR A 763 -21.55 37.22 -29.83
N ARG A 764 -20.49 36.52 -29.43
CA ARG A 764 -20.43 35.05 -29.45
C ARG A 764 -21.07 34.49 -28.19
N LEU A 765 -22.22 33.86 -28.36
CA LEU A 765 -22.91 33.05 -27.35
C LEU A 765 -22.44 31.60 -27.52
N LYS A 766 -21.65 31.07 -26.58
CA LYS A 766 -21.15 29.69 -26.60
C LYS A 766 -21.92 28.84 -25.60
N VAL A 767 -22.51 27.74 -26.07
CA VAL A 767 -23.11 26.71 -25.22
C VAL A 767 -22.24 25.46 -25.32
N SER A 768 -21.65 25.03 -24.22
CA SER A 768 -20.90 23.75 -24.13
C SER A 768 -21.83 22.69 -23.56
N LEU A 769 -21.84 21.52 -24.20
CA LEU A 769 -22.75 20.41 -23.96
C LEU A 769 -21.95 19.16 -23.56
N ILE A 770 -22.66 18.08 -23.25
CA ILE A 770 -22.08 16.74 -23.06
C ILE A 770 -22.18 15.92 -24.36
N GLU A 771 -21.45 14.81 -24.50
CA GLU A 771 -21.83 13.74 -25.44
C GLU A 771 -23.15 13.11 -24.93
N GLY A 772 -24.24 13.15 -25.72
CA GLY A 772 -25.59 12.78 -25.29
C GLY A 772 -26.69 13.68 -25.87
N THR A 773 -27.88 13.66 -25.28
CA THR A 773 -29.04 14.46 -25.70
C THR A 773 -29.40 15.54 -24.69
N THR A 774 -29.64 16.77 -25.18
CA THR A 774 -30.17 17.91 -24.40
C THR A 774 -31.47 18.37 -25.05
N GLU A 775 -32.57 18.40 -24.31
CA GLU A 775 -33.90 18.71 -24.84
C GLU A 775 -34.24 20.20 -24.72
N ASP A 776 -35.15 20.68 -25.57
CA ASP A 776 -35.75 22.03 -25.55
C ASP A 776 -34.76 23.18 -25.30
N LEU A 777 -33.62 23.17 -26.02
CA LEU A 777 -32.53 24.15 -25.85
C LEU A 777 -32.91 25.50 -26.49
N VAL A 778 -33.25 26.50 -25.67
CA VAL A 778 -33.67 27.84 -26.12
C VAL A 778 -32.69 28.91 -25.65
N LEU A 779 -32.10 29.65 -26.58
CA LEU A 779 -31.14 30.72 -26.32
C LEU A 779 -31.78 32.09 -26.56
N THR A 780 -31.87 32.91 -25.50
CA THR A 780 -32.46 34.26 -25.52
C THR A 780 -31.41 35.34 -25.27
N ASP A 781 -31.29 36.31 -26.16
CA ASP A 781 -30.43 37.50 -26.02
C ASP A 781 -31.29 38.77 -25.92
N THR A 782 -31.00 39.65 -24.97
CA THR A 782 -31.73 40.91 -24.79
C THR A 782 -30.80 42.10 -25.04
N LEU A 783 -30.81 42.55 -26.29
CA LEU A 783 -30.11 43.75 -26.74
C LEU A 783 -30.66 44.99 -26.01
N PRO A 784 -29.81 45.80 -25.37
CA PRO A 784 -30.21 47.03 -24.71
C PRO A 784 -30.73 48.07 -25.73
N ALA A 785 -31.53 49.02 -25.25
CA ALA A 785 -31.95 50.15 -26.08
C ALA A 785 -30.72 50.91 -26.62
N GLY A 786 -30.69 51.15 -27.94
CA GLY A 786 -29.54 51.68 -28.65
C GLY A 786 -28.67 50.64 -29.36
N LEU A 787 -28.95 49.34 -29.22
CA LEU A 787 -28.49 48.31 -30.15
C LEU A 787 -29.67 47.73 -30.94
N SER A 788 -29.46 47.51 -32.24
CA SER A 788 -30.40 46.80 -33.12
C SER A 788 -29.78 45.55 -33.71
N TYR A 789 -30.54 44.46 -33.73
CA TYR A 789 -30.21 43.21 -34.39
C TYR A 789 -29.99 43.41 -35.91
N VAL A 790 -28.96 42.75 -36.43
CA VAL A 790 -28.61 42.74 -37.85
C VAL A 790 -28.71 41.33 -38.44
N GLY A 791 -28.21 40.34 -37.71
CA GLY A 791 -28.09 38.97 -38.20
C GLY A 791 -27.40 38.07 -37.18
N TYR A 792 -27.13 36.83 -37.59
CA TYR A 792 -26.44 35.84 -36.76
C TYR A 792 -25.69 34.85 -37.67
N THR A 793 -24.74 34.11 -37.10
CA THR A 793 -24.32 32.82 -37.66
C THR A 793 -24.30 31.74 -36.57
N LEU A 794 -24.93 30.60 -36.85
CA LEU A 794 -24.88 29.40 -36.02
C LEU A 794 -23.71 28.51 -36.45
N GLY A 795 -23.00 27.91 -35.49
CA GLY A 795 -21.93 26.95 -35.73
C GLY A 795 -21.82 25.91 -34.62
N ALA A 796 -21.21 24.78 -34.94
CA ALA A 796 -20.88 23.69 -34.01
C ALA A 796 -19.35 23.52 -33.92
N GLY A 797 -18.83 23.19 -32.74
CA GLY A 797 -17.43 22.87 -32.53
C GLY A 797 -17.03 21.54 -33.19
N SER A 798 -17.89 20.53 -33.01
CA SER A 798 -17.67 19.14 -33.43
C SER A 798 -18.13 18.80 -34.86
N GLY A 799 -18.66 19.78 -35.59
CA GLY A 799 -19.05 19.62 -37.00
C GLY A 799 -20.26 18.70 -37.18
N ASP A 800 -20.05 17.55 -37.84
CA ASP A 800 -21.14 16.61 -38.20
C ASP A 800 -21.68 15.79 -37.01
N SER A 801 -21.00 15.75 -35.85
CA SER A 801 -21.47 14.96 -34.71
C SER A 801 -22.55 15.65 -33.86
N LEU A 802 -22.71 16.97 -33.99
CA LEU A 802 -23.76 17.74 -33.30
C LEU A 802 -24.96 18.00 -34.23
N THR A 803 -26.10 17.37 -33.92
CA THR A 803 -27.34 17.56 -34.66
C THR A 803 -28.18 18.67 -34.01
N ILE A 804 -28.31 19.82 -34.69
CA ILE A 804 -29.12 20.96 -34.24
C ILE A 804 -30.34 21.12 -35.18
N PRO A 805 -31.57 20.82 -34.74
CA PRO A 805 -32.78 20.90 -35.56
C PRO A 805 -33.35 22.34 -35.61
N PHE A 806 -32.64 23.27 -36.26
CA PHE A 806 -33.00 24.70 -36.31
C PHE A 806 -33.43 25.16 -37.72
N ASP A 807 -34.65 25.68 -37.86
CA ASP A 807 -35.18 26.36 -39.05
C ASP A 807 -35.40 27.87 -38.77
N PRO A 808 -34.61 28.78 -39.38
CA PRO A 808 -34.69 30.20 -39.07
C PRO A 808 -35.99 30.89 -39.50
N ASP A 809 -36.83 30.27 -40.32
CA ASP A 809 -38.14 30.83 -40.69
C ASP A 809 -39.20 30.63 -39.57
N THR A 810 -38.97 29.72 -38.62
CA THR A 810 -39.89 29.43 -37.50
C THR A 810 -39.27 29.62 -36.12
N ASP A 811 -37.97 29.34 -35.98
CA ASP A 811 -37.33 29.11 -34.69
C ASP A 811 -36.46 30.29 -34.22
N LEU A 812 -36.31 31.31 -35.09
CA LEU A 812 -35.73 32.61 -34.75
C LEU A 812 -36.84 33.66 -34.58
N THR A 813 -36.92 34.28 -33.41
CA THR A 813 -37.81 35.42 -33.19
C THR A 813 -37.05 36.66 -32.73
N VAL A 814 -37.40 37.82 -33.28
CA VAL A 814 -36.83 39.13 -32.92
C VAL A 814 -37.97 40.06 -32.57
N THR A 815 -37.98 40.59 -31.34
CA THR A 815 -39.07 41.44 -30.83
C THR A 815 -38.55 42.70 -30.16
N PRO A 816 -38.88 43.92 -30.65
CA PRO A 816 -39.61 44.22 -31.89
C PRO A 816 -38.81 43.86 -33.16
N ALA A 817 -39.51 43.54 -34.25
CA ALA A 817 -38.94 42.85 -35.41
C ALA A 817 -38.02 43.69 -36.33
N THR A 818 -38.07 45.03 -36.29
CA THR A 818 -37.22 45.88 -37.15
C THR A 818 -36.84 47.21 -36.51
N GLY A 819 -35.59 47.62 -36.75
CA GLY A 819 -35.09 49.00 -36.65
C GLY A 819 -34.72 49.51 -35.25
N PRO A 820 -34.08 50.70 -35.19
CA PRO A 820 -33.63 51.35 -33.96
C PRO A 820 -34.71 51.44 -32.87
N SER A 821 -34.48 50.72 -31.78
CA SER A 821 -35.47 50.51 -30.71
C SER A 821 -35.12 51.30 -29.45
N ALA A 822 -36.03 52.19 -29.04
CA ALA A 822 -35.93 52.90 -27.77
C ALA A 822 -36.22 52.01 -26.53
N THR A 823 -36.55 50.73 -26.72
CA THR A 823 -36.97 49.79 -25.65
C THR A 823 -36.16 48.48 -25.62
N GLY A 824 -35.05 48.41 -26.37
CA GLY A 824 -34.29 47.17 -26.56
C GLY A 824 -34.96 46.20 -27.54
N GLN A 825 -34.28 45.09 -27.84
CA GLN A 825 -34.77 44.00 -28.68
C GLN A 825 -34.43 42.66 -28.03
N VAL A 826 -35.38 41.73 -28.02
CA VAL A 826 -35.17 40.34 -27.58
C VAL A 826 -35.04 39.46 -28.81
N VAL A 827 -33.95 38.70 -28.89
CA VAL A 827 -33.65 37.74 -29.96
C VAL A 827 -33.65 36.34 -29.35
N VAL A 828 -34.55 35.48 -29.81
CA VAL A 828 -34.68 34.09 -29.32
C VAL A 828 -34.34 33.13 -30.45
N PHE A 829 -33.47 32.17 -30.15
CA PHE A 829 -33.14 31.01 -30.97
C PHE A 829 -33.66 29.76 -30.25
N ASP A 830 -34.74 29.16 -30.75
CA ASP A 830 -35.20 27.84 -30.30
C ASP A 830 -34.41 26.77 -31.07
N LEU A 831 -33.50 26.07 -30.40
CA LEU A 831 -32.64 25.05 -31.01
C LEU A 831 -33.21 23.63 -30.85
N GLY A 832 -34.36 23.48 -30.19
CA GLY A 832 -35.03 22.20 -29.94
C GLY A 832 -34.16 21.17 -29.22
N THR A 833 -34.38 19.89 -29.51
CA THR A 833 -33.57 18.78 -29.00
C THR A 833 -32.24 18.68 -29.75
N VAL A 834 -31.15 19.03 -29.08
CA VAL A 834 -29.79 18.90 -29.62
C VAL A 834 -29.21 17.54 -29.22
N VAL A 835 -28.76 16.77 -30.22
CA VAL A 835 -28.10 15.47 -30.01
C VAL A 835 -26.63 15.61 -30.37
N ASN A 836 -25.75 15.43 -29.39
CA ASN A 836 -24.31 15.35 -29.58
C ASN A 836 -23.87 13.89 -29.61
N THR A 837 -23.58 13.38 -30.81
CA THR A 837 -23.19 11.98 -30.99
C THR A 837 -21.74 11.75 -30.56
N PRO A 838 -21.42 10.64 -29.86
CA PRO A 838 -20.09 10.44 -29.31
C PRO A 838 -19.00 10.40 -30.37
N ASN A 839 -17.96 11.22 -30.19
CA ASN A 839 -16.78 11.30 -31.04
C ASN A 839 -15.46 11.11 -30.26
N ALA A 840 -15.54 11.04 -28.92
CA ALA A 840 -14.43 10.96 -27.97
C ALA A 840 -13.49 12.19 -27.93
N GLN A 841 -14.01 13.38 -28.26
CA GLN A 841 -13.28 14.66 -28.30
C GLN A 841 -13.99 15.79 -27.53
N ARG A 842 -14.17 15.63 -26.22
CA ARG A 842 -14.96 16.54 -25.37
C ARG A 842 -14.61 18.04 -25.36
N ASP A 843 -13.49 18.44 -25.95
CA ASP A 843 -13.15 19.86 -26.16
C ASP A 843 -13.95 20.52 -27.30
N ASP A 844 -14.57 19.74 -28.21
CA ASP A 844 -15.37 20.22 -29.34
C ASP A 844 -16.91 20.14 -29.15
N ASP A 845 -17.36 19.65 -27.99
CA ASP A 845 -18.76 19.54 -27.55
C ASP A 845 -19.39 20.90 -27.23
N TYR A 846 -19.56 21.75 -28.24
CA TYR A 846 -20.23 23.03 -28.09
C TYR A 846 -20.89 23.51 -29.39
N LEU A 847 -21.87 24.41 -29.24
CA LEU A 847 -22.37 25.26 -30.30
C LEU A 847 -22.11 26.74 -30.01
N THR A 848 -22.12 27.55 -31.06
CA THR A 848 -21.97 29.01 -30.98
C THR A 848 -23.00 29.71 -31.83
N VAL A 849 -23.66 30.71 -31.25
CA VAL A 849 -24.41 31.73 -32.00
C VAL A 849 -23.62 33.03 -31.95
N ASP A 850 -23.09 33.44 -33.10
CA ASP A 850 -22.45 34.74 -33.28
C ASP A 850 -23.54 35.76 -33.68
N LEU A 851 -24.10 36.43 -32.68
CA LEU A 851 -25.16 37.43 -32.82
C LEU A 851 -24.57 38.78 -33.24
N ILE A 852 -25.03 39.33 -34.36
CA ILE A 852 -24.58 40.62 -34.89
C ILE A 852 -25.63 41.69 -34.58
N ALA A 853 -25.20 42.76 -33.89
CA ALA A 853 -26.00 43.93 -33.60
C ALA A 853 -25.25 45.20 -34.03
N ARG A 854 -25.97 46.30 -34.30
CA ARG A 854 -25.41 47.61 -34.68
C ARG A 854 -25.67 48.66 -33.61
N VAL A 855 -24.73 49.58 -33.42
CA VAL A 855 -24.88 50.75 -32.54
C VAL A 855 -25.74 51.81 -33.23
N ASP A 856 -26.97 52.01 -32.78
CA ASP A 856 -27.94 52.90 -33.44
C ASP A 856 -27.54 54.39 -33.37
N ASN A 857 -27.86 55.18 -34.40
CA ASN A 857 -27.69 56.63 -34.40
C ASN A 857 -28.89 57.33 -33.75
N ILE A 858 -28.92 57.25 -32.43
CA ILE A 858 -29.97 57.85 -31.59
C ILE A 858 -29.37 58.77 -30.52
N THR A 859 -30.19 59.65 -29.97
CA THR A 859 -29.76 60.62 -28.93
C THR A 859 -29.28 59.98 -27.62
N ALA A 860 -29.60 58.71 -27.35
CA ALA A 860 -29.14 57.99 -26.17
C ALA A 860 -27.70 57.45 -26.30
N ASN A 861 -27.25 57.19 -27.53
CA ASN A 861 -25.91 56.67 -27.81
C ASN A 861 -24.97 57.86 -28.00
N GLN A 862 -24.14 58.15 -27.00
CA GLN A 862 -23.16 59.24 -27.06
C GLN A 862 -21.80 58.73 -26.56
N ALA A 863 -20.72 59.45 -26.81
CA ALA A 863 -19.39 59.12 -26.33
C ALA A 863 -19.40 58.88 -24.80
N GLY A 864 -19.04 57.66 -24.39
CA GLY A 864 -19.08 57.20 -23.00
C GLY A 864 -20.40 56.55 -22.55
N THR A 865 -21.44 56.48 -23.39
CA THR A 865 -22.62 55.64 -23.12
C THR A 865 -22.18 54.18 -23.04
N VAL A 866 -22.56 53.50 -21.96
CA VAL A 866 -22.32 52.06 -21.78
C VAL A 866 -23.60 51.30 -22.11
N LEU A 867 -23.51 50.34 -23.03
CA LEU A 867 -24.62 49.49 -23.46
C LEU A 867 -24.32 48.05 -23.00
N GLY A 868 -25.09 47.57 -22.02
CA GLY A 868 -24.95 46.25 -21.45
C GLY A 868 -25.89 45.24 -22.10
N ASN A 869 -25.33 44.17 -22.68
CA ASN A 869 -26.10 43.09 -23.29
C ASN A 869 -26.22 41.87 -22.35
N HIS A 870 -27.42 41.35 -22.16
CA HIS A 870 -27.74 40.17 -21.35
C HIS A 870 -28.15 38.99 -22.23
N ALA A 871 -27.88 37.78 -21.78
CA ALA A 871 -28.37 36.57 -22.43
C ALA A 871 -28.72 35.49 -21.40
N GLN A 872 -29.58 34.56 -21.81
CA GLN A 872 -30.10 33.45 -21.03
C GLN A 872 -30.21 32.21 -21.91
N LEU A 873 -29.91 31.05 -21.34
CA LEU A 873 -30.11 29.75 -21.94
C LEU A 873 -31.13 28.97 -21.10
N GLU A 874 -32.17 28.45 -21.73
CA GLU A 874 -33.09 27.48 -21.14
C GLU A 874 -32.89 26.12 -21.81
N TYR A 875 -33.04 25.02 -21.07
CA TYR A 875 -33.01 23.65 -21.60
C TYR A 875 -33.73 22.68 -20.66
N PHE A 876 -33.99 21.47 -21.14
CA PHE A 876 -34.45 20.36 -20.31
C PHE A 876 -33.34 19.32 -20.10
N ASP A 877 -33.17 18.92 -18.84
CA ASP A 877 -32.39 17.77 -18.41
C ASP A 877 -33.30 16.76 -17.66
N ALA A 878 -32.74 15.64 -17.19
CA ALA A 878 -33.51 14.64 -16.46
C ALA A 878 -34.06 15.14 -15.09
N GLY A 879 -33.57 16.27 -14.58
CA GLY A 879 -34.11 16.98 -13.42
C GLY A 879 -35.26 17.93 -13.75
N GLY A 880 -35.44 18.30 -15.02
CA GLY A 880 -36.51 19.16 -15.54
C GLY A 880 -35.98 20.38 -16.30
N ALA A 881 -36.76 21.47 -16.28
CA ALA A 881 -36.35 22.73 -16.89
C ALA A 881 -35.21 23.39 -16.11
N GLN A 882 -34.13 23.71 -16.81
CA GLN A 882 -32.97 24.45 -16.32
C GLN A 882 -32.90 25.82 -17.00
N THR A 883 -32.36 26.80 -16.27
CA THR A 883 -32.11 28.16 -16.78
C THR A 883 -30.72 28.60 -16.36
N LEU A 884 -29.89 28.99 -17.33
CA LEU A 884 -28.56 29.56 -17.12
C LEU A 884 -28.53 30.98 -17.68
N ASP A 885 -28.49 31.96 -16.79
CA ASP A 885 -28.26 33.36 -17.15
C ASP A 885 -26.76 33.62 -17.35
N PHE A 886 -26.40 34.39 -18.37
CA PHE A 886 -25.04 34.88 -18.53
C PHE A 886 -24.73 36.00 -17.51
N ASP A 887 -23.54 35.91 -16.92
CA ASP A 887 -23.00 36.88 -15.97
C ASP A 887 -21.54 37.22 -16.30
N ALA A 888 -21.26 38.49 -16.57
CA ALA A 888 -19.98 38.94 -17.13
C ALA A 888 -18.79 38.87 -16.17
N ASN A 889 -19.01 38.76 -14.86
CA ASN A 889 -17.95 38.58 -13.85
C ASN A 889 -17.95 37.18 -13.20
N GLY A 890 -19.04 36.41 -13.34
CA GLY A 890 -19.24 35.11 -12.72
C GLY A 890 -19.44 35.14 -11.20
N ASP A 891 -19.79 36.28 -10.61
CA ASP A 891 -20.06 36.41 -9.17
C ASP A 891 -21.57 36.41 -8.90
N ALA A 892 -22.11 35.20 -8.67
CA ALA A 892 -23.50 34.97 -8.31
C ALA A 892 -24.04 35.76 -7.09
N ASN A 893 -23.20 36.51 -6.36
CA ASN A 893 -23.59 37.34 -5.22
C ASN A 893 -23.91 38.80 -5.56
N ASP A 894 -23.45 39.35 -6.69
CA ASP A 894 -23.71 40.76 -7.07
C ASP A 894 -24.85 40.95 -8.10
N GLY A 895 -25.38 39.83 -8.61
CA GLY A 895 -26.49 39.77 -9.55
C GLY A 895 -26.01 39.87 -10.99
N LEU A 896 -26.82 39.39 -11.94
CA LEU A 896 -26.43 39.22 -13.35
C LEU A 896 -25.83 40.49 -13.96
N GLN A 897 -24.53 40.48 -14.27
CA GLN A 897 -23.85 41.58 -14.94
C GLN A 897 -23.91 41.42 -16.47
N PRO A 898 -24.32 42.45 -17.22
CA PRO A 898 -24.30 42.40 -18.68
C PRO A 898 -22.88 42.46 -19.26
N LEU A 899 -22.72 41.92 -20.46
CA LEU A 899 -21.52 42.18 -21.26
C LEU A 899 -21.60 43.61 -21.84
N ASN A 900 -20.83 44.51 -21.24
CA ASN A 900 -20.85 45.94 -21.53
C ASN A 900 -19.93 46.32 -22.71
N LEU A 901 -20.48 47.06 -23.68
CA LEU A 901 -19.69 47.87 -24.62
C LEU A 901 -19.78 49.36 -24.27
N THR A 902 -18.79 50.15 -24.73
CA THR A 902 -18.79 51.61 -24.60
C THR A 902 -18.88 52.25 -25.98
N VAL A 903 -19.83 53.16 -26.15
CA VAL A 903 -19.96 53.98 -27.37
C VAL A 903 -18.82 55.00 -27.40
N VAL A 904 -18.13 55.09 -28.53
CA VAL A 904 -17.09 56.10 -28.80
C VAL A 904 -17.46 56.93 -30.03
N GLU A 905 -16.91 58.14 -30.14
CA GLU A 905 -17.16 59.03 -31.26
C GLU A 905 -15.85 59.64 -31.74
N PRO A 906 -15.63 59.85 -33.04
CA PRO A 906 -14.44 60.54 -33.51
C PRO A 906 -14.54 62.05 -33.24
N THR A 907 -13.95 62.51 -32.14
CA THR A 907 -13.66 63.94 -31.98
C THR A 907 -12.48 64.31 -32.87
N VAL A 908 -12.68 65.21 -33.84
CA VAL A 908 -11.60 65.73 -34.71
C VAL A 908 -11.40 67.22 -34.48
N THR A 909 -10.18 67.61 -34.12
CA THR A 909 -9.76 69.01 -33.99
C THR A 909 -9.12 69.51 -35.29
N LEU A 910 -9.42 70.76 -35.65
CA LEU A 910 -8.76 71.51 -36.72
C LEU A 910 -8.03 72.71 -36.11
N ASN A 911 -6.73 72.83 -36.39
CA ASN A 911 -5.92 74.02 -36.14
C ASN A 911 -5.44 74.59 -37.48
N LEU A 912 -5.58 75.90 -37.69
CA LEU A 912 -5.11 76.62 -38.87
C LEU A 912 -4.18 77.74 -38.41
N ASP A 913 -2.92 77.66 -38.84
CA ASP A 913 -1.86 78.63 -38.54
C ASP A 913 -1.34 79.27 -39.84
N GLN A 914 -0.67 80.42 -39.74
CA GLN A 914 -0.05 81.12 -40.87
C GLN A 914 1.37 81.59 -40.51
N ASN A 915 2.33 81.39 -41.42
CA ASN A 915 3.73 81.72 -41.15
C ASN A 915 4.03 83.23 -41.05
N VAL A 916 3.15 84.10 -41.55
CA VAL A 916 3.25 85.57 -41.50
C VAL A 916 1.87 86.22 -41.41
N GLU A 917 1.78 87.33 -40.67
CA GLU A 917 0.56 88.13 -40.52
C GLU A 917 0.50 89.33 -41.50
N ALA A 918 1.61 89.66 -42.16
CA ALA A 918 1.71 90.72 -43.15
C ALA A 918 2.72 90.38 -44.25
N LEU A 919 2.45 90.84 -45.48
CA LEU A 919 3.24 90.55 -46.70
C LEU A 919 3.36 91.78 -47.60
N SER A 920 4.41 91.88 -48.41
CA SER A 920 4.47 92.83 -49.52
C SER A 920 3.90 92.24 -50.81
N LEU A 921 3.45 93.08 -51.73
CA LEU A 921 2.85 92.63 -53.01
C LEU A 921 3.78 91.66 -53.75
N GLY A 922 3.27 90.49 -54.11
CA GLY A 922 4.03 89.43 -54.77
C GLY A 922 4.65 88.38 -53.85
N ASP A 923 4.70 88.58 -52.52
CA ASP A 923 5.23 87.59 -51.57
C ASP A 923 4.29 86.38 -51.38
N THR A 924 4.77 85.35 -50.66
CA THR A 924 4.01 84.11 -50.38
C THR A 924 3.78 83.84 -48.90
N VAL A 925 2.53 83.57 -48.53
CA VAL A 925 2.13 82.99 -47.23
C VAL A 925 2.14 81.47 -47.30
N THR A 926 2.42 80.81 -46.18
CA THR A 926 2.18 79.38 -45.96
C THR A 926 1.20 79.22 -44.80
N TYR A 927 0.04 78.65 -45.10
CA TYR A 927 -0.91 78.18 -44.11
C TYR A 927 -0.57 76.74 -43.71
N THR A 928 -0.69 76.42 -42.42
CA THR A 928 -0.49 75.07 -41.88
C THR A 928 -1.77 74.63 -41.20
N LEU A 929 -2.38 73.56 -41.72
CA LEU A 929 -3.61 72.97 -41.22
C LEU A 929 -3.28 71.64 -40.55
N THR A 930 -3.44 71.57 -39.23
CA THR A 930 -3.22 70.36 -38.45
C THR A 930 -4.58 69.79 -38.02
N LEU A 931 -4.88 68.59 -38.50
CA LEU A 931 -6.04 67.79 -38.13
C LEU A 931 -5.60 66.77 -37.07
N SER A 932 -6.41 66.47 -36.06
CA SER A 932 -6.11 65.40 -35.09
C SER A 932 -7.37 64.75 -34.56
N ALA A 933 -7.43 63.42 -34.57
CA ALA A 933 -8.53 62.63 -34.00
C ALA A 933 -8.12 62.07 -32.63
N SER A 934 -8.97 62.16 -31.61
CA SER A 934 -8.66 61.65 -30.25
C SER A 934 -9.35 60.34 -29.90
N ASP A 935 -10.67 60.26 -30.08
CA ASP A 935 -11.49 59.30 -29.31
C ASP A 935 -11.99 58.10 -30.13
N ALA A 936 -12.05 58.20 -31.45
CA ALA A 936 -12.24 57.10 -32.39
C ALA A 936 -11.61 57.44 -33.77
N THR A 937 -11.61 56.49 -34.70
CA THR A 937 -11.24 56.76 -36.10
C THR A 937 -12.34 57.57 -36.77
N ALA A 938 -11.98 58.66 -37.44
CA ALA A 938 -12.86 59.43 -38.29
C ALA A 938 -12.78 58.91 -39.74
N TYR A 939 -13.90 58.78 -40.42
CA TYR A 939 -13.98 58.32 -41.82
C TYR A 939 -14.52 59.42 -42.74
N GLY A 940 -14.24 59.34 -44.03
CA GLY A 940 -14.74 60.31 -45.02
C GLY A 940 -14.34 61.75 -44.68
N VAL A 941 -13.12 61.94 -44.18
CA VAL A 941 -12.63 63.20 -43.60
C VAL A 941 -12.34 64.19 -44.74
N GLN A 942 -13.22 65.18 -44.90
CA GLN A 942 -13.16 66.17 -45.98
C GLN A 942 -12.81 67.56 -45.42
N LEU A 943 -11.68 68.10 -45.86
CA LEU A 943 -11.21 69.45 -45.54
C LEU A 943 -11.42 70.38 -46.73
N VAL A 944 -12.16 71.47 -46.54
CA VAL A 944 -12.45 72.50 -47.54
C VAL A 944 -11.86 73.83 -47.08
N ASP A 945 -10.76 74.24 -47.71
CA ASP A 945 -10.09 75.53 -47.47
C ASP A 945 -10.45 76.52 -48.59
N THR A 946 -10.78 77.77 -48.26
CA THR A 946 -11.13 78.79 -49.26
C THR A 946 -10.24 80.02 -49.08
N LEU A 947 -9.34 80.20 -50.05
CA LEU A 947 -8.44 81.35 -50.13
C LEU A 947 -9.22 82.65 -50.41
N PRO A 948 -8.81 83.79 -49.83
CA PRO A 948 -9.39 85.09 -50.11
C PRO A 948 -8.95 85.66 -51.49
N PRO A 949 -9.73 86.59 -52.08
CA PRO A 949 -9.48 87.12 -53.43
C PRO A 949 -8.10 87.74 -53.70
N GLY A 950 -7.45 88.32 -52.68
CA GLY A 950 -6.09 88.87 -52.80
C GLY A 950 -4.99 87.81 -52.91
N LEU A 951 -5.30 86.53 -52.68
CA LEU A 951 -4.34 85.42 -52.76
C LEU A 951 -4.55 84.56 -54.01
N ALA A 952 -3.48 83.91 -54.46
CA ALA A 952 -3.49 82.90 -55.51
C ALA A 952 -2.76 81.65 -55.02
N TYR A 953 -3.38 80.49 -55.15
CA TYR A 953 -2.74 79.21 -54.81
C TYR A 953 -1.43 78.99 -55.58
N VAL A 954 -0.40 78.49 -54.89
CA VAL A 954 0.89 78.12 -55.49
C VAL A 954 1.11 76.61 -55.42
N SER A 955 0.98 76.02 -54.24
CA SER A 955 1.20 74.58 -54.00
C SER A 955 0.70 74.16 -52.64
N ALA A 956 0.28 72.90 -52.49
CA ALA A 956 0.05 72.26 -51.21
C ALA A 956 1.03 71.10 -50.97
N THR A 957 1.27 70.76 -49.71
CA THR A 957 1.90 69.50 -49.29
C THR A 957 1.07 68.86 -48.17
N GLY A 958 1.24 67.57 -47.91
CA GLY A 958 0.36 66.80 -47.02
C GLY A 958 -0.94 66.30 -47.68
N GLY A 959 -1.28 66.80 -48.87
CA GLY A 959 -2.41 66.29 -49.67
C GLY A 959 -2.45 66.94 -51.05
N THR A 960 -3.18 66.33 -51.98
CA THR A 960 -3.44 66.90 -53.31
C THR A 960 -4.87 67.43 -53.35
N PRO A 961 -5.08 68.76 -53.39
CA PRO A 961 -6.43 69.31 -53.41
C PRO A 961 -7.08 69.13 -54.79
N SER A 962 -8.38 68.88 -54.80
CA SER A 962 -9.22 69.30 -55.92
C SER A 962 -9.47 70.81 -55.79
N ILE A 963 -9.34 71.56 -56.87
CA ILE A 963 -9.37 73.03 -56.85
C ILE A 963 -10.50 73.52 -57.74
N GLN A 964 -11.42 74.29 -57.16
CA GLN A 964 -12.46 75.01 -57.88
C GLN A 964 -12.40 76.49 -57.49
N ASP A 965 -11.99 77.33 -58.44
CA ASP A 965 -11.70 78.76 -58.26
C ASP A 965 -10.68 79.05 -57.15
N GLN A 966 -11.16 79.34 -55.93
CA GLN A 966 -10.35 79.63 -54.73
C GLN A 966 -10.57 78.63 -53.60
N THR A 967 -11.44 77.63 -53.81
CA THR A 967 -11.73 76.58 -52.85
C THR A 967 -10.91 75.34 -53.18
N LEU A 968 -10.24 74.80 -52.15
CA LEU A 968 -9.36 73.65 -52.18
C LEU A 968 -9.98 72.56 -51.29
N THR A 969 -10.41 71.46 -51.89
CA THR A 969 -10.98 70.32 -51.16
C THR A 969 -9.97 69.18 -51.13
N PHE A 970 -9.65 68.73 -49.91
CA PHE A 970 -8.78 67.59 -49.62
C PHE A 970 -9.62 66.47 -48.98
N ASP A 971 -9.68 65.32 -49.64
CA ASP A 971 -10.38 64.14 -49.14
C ASP A 971 -9.39 63.15 -48.52
N LEU A 972 -9.62 62.77 -47.26
CA LEU A 972 -8.91 61.70 -46.57
C LEU A 972 -9.92 60.58 -46.26
N ALA A 973 -9.62 59.36 -46.74
CA ALA A 973 -10.51 58.21 -46.52
C ALA A 973 -10.77 57.93 -45.03
N GLN A 974 -9.76 58.12 -44.18
CA GLN A 974 -9.86 58.04 -42.73
C GLN A 974 -8.74 58.84 -42.04
N LEU A 975 -8.99 59.24 -40.79
CA LEU A 975 -7.99 59.71 -39.82
C LEU A 975 -8.11 58.81 -38.58
N ALA A 976 -7.12 57.94 -38.38
CA ALA A 976 -7.13 56.95 -37.29
C ALA A 976 -7.14 57.58 -35.90
N GLN A 977 -7.71 56.88 -34.91
CA GLN A 977 -7.69 57.31 -33.52
C GLN A 977 -6.26 57.67 -33.05
N GLY A 978 -6.11 58.84 -32.43
CA GLY A 978 -4.82 59.36 -31.95
C GLY A 978 -3.88 59.87 -33.04
N ALA A 979 -4.26 59.80 -34.32
CA ALA A 979 -3.44 60.28 -35.42
C ALA A 979 -3.65 61.77 -35.67
N SER A 980 -2.54 62.44 -36.02
CA SER A 980 -2.53 63.80 -36.56
C SER A 980 -2.14 63.77 -38.02
N HIS A 981 -2.72 64.66 -38.82
CA HIS A 981 -2.37 64.88 -40.22
C HIS A 981 -2.14 66.36 -40.48
N GLU A 982 -1.09 66.71 -41.22
CA GLU A 982 -0.72 68.10 -41.52
C GLU A 982 -0.80 68.36 -43.02
N ILE A 983 -1.47 69.44 -43.39
CA ILE A 983 -1.55 69.96 -44.76
C ILE A 983 -1.00 71.39 -44.75
N THR A 984 -0.04 71.69 -45.62
CA THR A 984 0.46 73.06 -45.79
C THR A 984 -0.01 73.62 -47.13
N ILE A 985 -0.59 74.82 -47.15
CA ILE A 985 -1.02 75.51 -48.37
C ILE A 985 -0.19 76.77 -48.54
N MET A 986 0.63 76.83 -49.61
CA MET A 986 1.35 78.04 -49.99
C MET A 986 0.53 78.83 -51.02
N ALA A 987 0.32 80.11 -50.72
CA ALA A 987 -0.41 81.05 -51.58
C ALA A 987 0.39 82.35 -51.77
N ARG A 988 0.28 82.98 -52.94
CA ARG A 988 0.95 84.24 -53.28
C ARG A 988 -0.01 85.42 -53.18
N LEU A 989 0.42 86.50 -52.55
CA LEU A 989 -0.27 87.79 -52.57
C LEU A 989 -0.19 88.39 -53.98
N ARG A 990 -1.35 88.62 -54.61
CA ARG A 990 -1.42 89.12 -55.98
C ARG A 990 -0.96 90.58 -56.07
N ALA A 991 -0.46 90.98 -57.22
CA ALA A 991 -0.02 92.36 -57.47
C ALA A 991 -1.18 93.38 -57.52
N ASP A 992 -2.41 92.92 -57.67
CA ASP A 992 -3.65 93.71 -57.62
C ASP A 992 -4.36 93.64 -56.24
N ALA A 993 -3.74 93.02 -55.23
CA ALA A 993 -4.28 92.99 -53.87
C ALA A 993 -4.26 94.40 -53.24
N VAL A 994 -5.34 94.75 -52.54
CA VAL A 994 -5.50 96.07 -51.92
C VAL A 994 -4.69 96.13 -50.61
N VAL A 995 -3.76 97.08 -50.53
CA VAL A 995 -2.96 97.38 -49.33
C VAL A 995 -3.88 97.78 -48.16
N ASP A 996 -3.48 97.41 -46.93
CA ASP A 996 -4.24 97.63 -45.69
C ASP A 996 -5.63 96.94 -45.61
N VAL A 997 -5.99 96.06 -46.56
CA VAL A 997 -7.24 95.28 -46.52
C VAL A 997 -6.97 93.83 -46.11
N SER A 998 -7.42 93.48 -44.91
CA SER A 998 -7.36 92.12 -44.34
C SER A 998 -7.88 91.04 -45.30
N GLN A 999 -7.05 90.05 -45.57
CA GLN A 999 -7.36 88.85 -46.36
C GLN A 999 -7.58 87.68 -45.40
N THR A 1000 -8.81 87.18 -45.28
CA THR A 1000 -9.16 86.07 -44.37
C THR A 1000 -9.20 84.74 -45.12
N ASN A 1001 -8.37 83.78 -44.70
CA ASN A 1001 -8.48 82.38 -45.12
C ASN A 1001 -9.41 81.61 -44.18
N GLN A 1002 -10.26 80.74 -44.71
CA GLN A 1002 -11.18 79.93 -43.91
C GLN A 1002 -11.12 78.46 -44.34
N ALA A 1003 -10.99 77.57 -43.35
CA ALA A 1003 -11.04 76.13 -43.53
C ALA A 1003 -12.20 75.50 -42.76
N THR A 1004 -12.93 74.59 -43.40
CA THR A 1004 -14.01 73.79 -42.81
C THR A 1004 -13.65 72.32 -42.95
N LEU A 1005 -13.95 71.52 -41.94
CA LEU A 1005 -13.67 70.09 -41.87
C LEU A 1005 -14.96 69.34 -41.54
N ALA A 1006 -15.24 68.22 -42.21
CA ALA A 1006 -16.36 67.32 -41.92
C ALA A 1006 -15.91 65.85 -41.97
N TRP A 1007 -16.57 64.95 -41.23
CA TRP A 1007 -16.24 63.52 -41.17
C TRP A 1007 -17.44 62.66 -40.74
N GLY A 1008 -17.28 61.34 -40.72
CA GLY A 1008 -18.25 60.36 -40.22
C GLY A 1008 -17.67 59.35 -39.21
N SER A 1009 -18.54 58.63 -38.50
CA SER A 1009 -18.17 57.58 -37.52
C SER A 1009 -17.75 56.26 -38.14
N ILE A 1010 -18.25 55.94 -39.34
CA ILE A 1010 -17.92 54.77 -40.14
C ILE A 1010 -17.78 55.16 -41.62
N PRO A 1011 -17.18 54.32 -42.48
CA PRO A 1011 -17.16 54.55 -43.93
C PRO A 1011 -18.57 54.77 -44.49
N ASP A 1012 -18.70 55.70 -45.43
CA ASP A 1012 -19.92 56.01 -46.19
C ASP A 1012 -21.19 56.35 -45.36
N ALA A 1013 -21.02 56.68 -44.07
CA ALA A 1013 -22.11 57.08 -43.18
C ALA A 1013 -23.02 58.18 -43.79
N ASP A 1014 -24.34 58.04 -43.65
CA ASP A 1014 -25.35 58.92 -44.21
C ASP A 1014 -26.16 59.73 -43.15
N GLY A 1015 -26.07 59.35 -41.88
CA GLY A 1015 -26.73 60.05 -40.77
C GLY A 1015 -28.16 59.58 -40.46
N THR A 1016 -28.64 58.50 -41.09
CA THR A 1016 -29.91 57.86 -40.73
C THR A 1016 -29.84 57.18 -39.35
N PRO A 1017 -31.00 56.91 -38.69
CA PRO A 1017 -31.03 56.32 -37.35
C PRO A 1017 -30.39 54.92 -37.27
N ASP A 1018 -30.33 54.22 -38.39
CA ASP A 1018 -29.81 52.87 -38.55
C ASP A 1018 -28.45 52.82 -39.27
N ASP A 1019 -27.73 53.93 -39.36
CA ASP A 1019 -26.38 54.04 -39.96
C ASP A 1019 -25.41 54.86 -39.06
N GLY A 1020 -24.24 55.23 -39.55
CA GLY A 1020 -23.27 56.10 -38.87
C GLY A 1020 -23.67 57.57 -38.75
N ARG A 1021 -22.95 58.29 -37.89
CA ARG A 1021 -22.98 59.76 -37.79
C ARG A 1021 -22.10 60.40 -38.85
N THR A 1022 -22.47 61.62 -39.22
CA THR A 1022 -21.82 62.41 -40.27
C THR A 1022 -21.67 63.87 -39.85
N GLY A 1023 -21.11 64.70 -40.73
CA GLY A 1023 -21.14 66.17 -40.61
C GLY A 1023 -22.27 66.84 -41.42
N SER A 1024 -23.34 66.12 -41.79
CA SER A 1024 -24.39 66.62 -42.69
C SER A 1024 -25.11 67.87 -42.18
N ASP A 1025 -25.21 68.02 -40.85
CA ASP A 1025 -25.91 69.13 -40.21
C ASP A 1025 -24.99 70.36 -40.02
N GLY A 1026 -23.71 70.22 -40.36
CA GLY A 1026 -22.68 71.23 -40.14
C GLY A 1026 -22.23 71.33 -38.67
N ALA A 1027 -21.40 72.33 -38.37
CA ALA A 1027 -20.92 72.56 -37.01
C ALA A 1027 -22.02 73.18 -36.14
N GLY A 1028 -22.57 72.43 -35.17
CA GLY A 1028 -23.65 72.91 -34.31
C GLY A 1028 -24.33 71.86 -33.43
N GLU A 1029 -25.57 72.14 -33.03
CA GLU A 1029 -26.40 71.26 -32.20
C GLU A 1029 -27.23 70.31 -33.08
N GLY A 1030 -26.85 69.04 -33.12
CA GLY A 1030 -27.47 67.98 -33.94
C GLY A 1030 -26.81 66.62 -33.66
N LEU A 1031 -27.35 65.51 -34.18
CA LEU A 1031 -26.68 64.19 -34.08
C LEU A 1031 -25.61 64.01 -35.16
N ASN A 1032 -25.79 64.63 -36.32
CA ASN A 1032 -24.87 64.54 -37.45
C ASN A 1032 -24.08 65.85 -37.59
N ASN A 1033 -23.43 66.24 -36.49
CA ASN A 1033 -22.72 67.50 -36.32
C ASN A 1033 -21.19 67.36 -36.37
N TYR A 1034 -20.66 66.29 -36.97
CA TYR A 1034 -19.21 66.04 -37.11
C TYR A 1034 -18.57 66.98 -38.15
N ALA A 1035 -18.55 68.27 -37.81
CA ALA A 1035 -17.89 69.30 -38.58
C ALA A 1035 -17.33 70.41 -37.69
N THR A 1036 -16.26 71.07 -38.14
CA THR A 1036 -15.63 72.21 -37.46
C THR A 1036 -15.04 73.19 -38.47
N SER A 1037 -14.71 74.42 -38.06
CA SER A 1037 -14.06 75.41 -38.93
C SER A 1037 -13.08 76.31 -38.19
N GLN A 1038 -12.11 76.85 -38.92
CA GLN A 1038 -11.10 77.79 -38.45
C GLN A 1038 -10.86 78.89 -39.49
N SER A 1039 -10.34 80.04 -39.05
CA SER A 1039 -9.98 81.13 -39.96
C SER A 1039 -8.81 81.96 -39.42
N VAL A 1040 -7.91 82.38 -40.31
CA VAL A 1040 -6.79 83.29 -40.02
C VAL A 1040 -6.77 84.44 -41.03
N SER A 1041 -6.16 85.57 -40.69
CA SER A 1041 -6.17 86.78 -41.54
C SER A 1041 -4.81 87.44 -41.63
N LEU A 1042 -4.46 87.98 -42.80
CA LEU A 1042 -3.22 88.71 -43.05
C LEU A 1042 -3.47 90.06 -43.73
N THR A 1043 -2.52 91.00 -43.60
CA THR A 1043 -2.64 92.37 -44.14
C THR A 1043 -1.52 92.70 -45.16
N PRO A 1044 -1.83 93.14 -46.39
CA PRO A 1044 -0.80 93.55 -47.37
C PRO A 1044 -0.13 94.91 -47.05
N THR A 1045 1.14 95.09 -47.43
CA THR A 1045 2.02 96.24 -47.09
C THR A 1045 2.95 96.69 -48.24
N THR A 1046 3.64 97.84 -48.11
CA THR A 1046 4.70 98.35 -49.02
C THR A 1046 5.90 98.92 -48.24
N ASN A 1047 7.14 98.80 -48.76
CA ASN A 1047 8.36 99.07 -47.97
C ASN A 1047 9.45 99.97 -48.63
N ALA A 1048 9.38 100.27 -49.93
CA ALA A 1048 10.36 101.12 -50.65
C ALA A 1048 9.69 102.39 -51.21
N MET A 1049 10.41 103.51 -51.24
CA MET A 1049 9.88 104.83 -51.68
C MET A 1049 11.05 105.72 -52.14
N ILE A 1050 10.91 106.46 -53.25
CA ILE A 1050 11.97 107.34 -53.78
C ILE A 1050 11.43 108.76 -54.03
N GLU A 1051 11.97 109.75 -53.35
CA GLU A 1051 11.75 111.18 -53.59
C GLU A 1051 12.77 111.73 -54.60
N ALA A 1052 12.39 112.75 -55.39
CA ALA A 1052 13.22 113.29 -56.46
C ALA A 1052 13.16 114.84 -56.54
N VAL A 1053 14.23 115.55 -56.17
CA VAL A 1053 14.27 117.02 -56.13
C VAL A 1053 15.12 117.59 -57.28
N LYS A 1054 14.61 118.53 -58.07
CA LYS A 1054 15.28 119.10 -59.26
C LYS A 1054 15.36 120.63 -59.23
N THR A 1055 16.59 121.12 -59.32
CA THR A 1055 16.95 122.55 -59.28
C THR A 1055 17.70 122.97 -60.54
N VAL A 1056 17.83 124.28 -60.79
CA VAL A 1056 18.52 124.84 -61.96
C VAL A 1056 19.37 126.05 -61.57
N SER A 1057 20.49 126.23 -62.26
CA SER A 1057 21.35 127.42 -62.16
C SER A 1057 21.82 127.87 -63.55
N ASP A 1058 22.18 129.14 -63.70
CA ASP A 1058 22.83 129.66 -64.89
C ASP A 1058 24.33 129.76 -64.65
N LEU A 1059 25.11 129.13 -65.52
CA LEU A 1059 26.57 129.09 -65.48
C LEU A 1059 27.23 130.36 -66.06
N ASN A 1060 26.46 131.18 -66.78
CA ASN A 1060 26.94 132.44 -67.36
C ASN A 1060 26.88 133.59 -66.33
N GLY A 1061 25.86 133.58 -65.47
CA GLY A 1061 25.72 134.40 -64.28
C GLY A 1061 24.98 135.72 -64.52
N GLY A 1062 23.79 135.85 -63.93
CA GLY A 1062 22.96 137.06 -63.99
C GLY A 1062 21.52 136.73 -64.35
N ASP A 1063 20.97 137.47 -65.31
CA ASP A 1063 19.72 137.13 -65.96
C ASP A 1063 19.95 136.00 -66.97
N ALA A 1064 19.05 135.01 -67.05
CA ALA A 1064 19.19 133.92 -68.01
C ALA A 1064 18.88 134.42 -69.44
N LEU A 1065 19.89 134.68 -70.27
CA LEU A 1065 19.72 135.23 -71.62
C LEU A 1065 19.80 134.15 -72.71
N ALA A 1066 19.37 134.52 -73.92
CA ALA A 1066 19.51 133.66 -75.09
C ALA A 1066 21.00 133.44 -75.41
N GLY A 1067 21.44 132.17 -75.42
CA GLY A 1067 22.83 131.78 -75.55
C GLY A 1067 23.50 131.32 -74.23
N ASP A 1068 22.86 131.55 -73.08
CA ASP A 1068 23.40 131.15 -71.78
C ASP A 1068 23.20 129.66 -71.48
N ARG A 1069 23.94 129.16 -70.49
CA ARG A 1069 24.06 127.73 -70.19
C ARG A 1069 23.47 127.41 -68.82
N LEU A 1070 22.34 126.70 -68.84
CA LEU A 1070 21.68 126.22 -67.65
C LEU A 1070 22.28 124.88 -67.21
N GLU A 1071 22.52 124.72 -65.91
CA GLU A 1071 22.82 123.45 -65.27
C GLU A 1071 21.63 123.04 -64.39
N TYR A 1072 21.02 121.90 -64.72
CA TYR A 1072 20.04 121.24 -63.86
C TYR A 1072 20.75 120.28 -62.90
N ARG A 1073 20.29 120.23 -61.64
CA ARG A 1073 20.75 119.30 -60.61
C ARG A 1073 19.56 118.59 -59.98
N VAL A 1074 19.55 117.26 -60.07
CA VAL A 1074 18.54 116.37 -59.48
C VAL A 1074 19.15 115.63 -58.28
N VAL A 1075 18.39 115.42 -57.22
CA VAL A 1075 18.74 114.55 -56.08
C VAL A 1075 17.62 113.53 -55.93
N LEU A 1076 17.97 112.25 -55.98
CA LEU A 1076 17.06 111.12 -55.72
C LEU A 1076 17.36 110.57 -54.33
N THR A 1077 16.35 110.33 -53.50
CA THR A 1077 16.49 109.84 -52.11
C THR A 1077 15.56 108.66 -51.90
N ASN A 1078 16.08 107.49 -51.50
CA ASN A 1078 15.22 106.39 -51.06
C ASN A 1078 14.80 106.64 -49.60
N THR A 1079 13.57 107.12 -49.37
CA THR A 1079 12.99 107.35 -48.04
C THR A 1079 12.29 106.13 -47.45
N GLY A 1080 12.21 105.03 -48.21
CA GLY A 1080 11.72 103.73 -47.77
C GLY A 1080 12.64 103.02 -46.76
N SER A 1081 12.13 101.92 -46.18
CA SER A 1081 12.83 101.11 -45.17
C SER A 1081 13.70 100.00 -45.76
N VAL A 1082 13.54 99.68 -47.05
CA VAL A 1082 14.34 98.69 -47.80
C VAL A 1082 14.97 99.31 -49.05
N ALA A 1083 15.97 98.63 -49.61
CA ALA A 1083 16.63 99.07 -50.84
C ALA A 1083 15.68 98.99 -52.05
N ALA A 1084 15.78 99.98 -52.94
CA ALA A 1084 15.13 99.99 -54.24
C ALA A 1084 16.11 99.50 -55.32
N THR A 1085 15.72 98.52 -56.14
CA THR A 1085 16.58 97.91 -57.16
C THR A 1085 16.22 98.39 -58.57
N ASN A 1086 17.22 98.40 -59.45
CA ASN A 1086 17.09 98.84 -60.85
C ASN A 1086 16.52 100.26 -61.03
N VAL A 1087 16.91 101.19 -60.15
CA VAL A 1087 16.50 102.60 -60.20
C VAL A 1087 16.95 103.26 -61.51
N VAL A 1088 16.01 103.89 -62.23
CA VAL A 1088 16.25 104.60 -63.50
C VAL A 1088 15.60 105.99 -63.45
N PHE A 1089 16.33 107.00 -63.92
CA PHE A 1089 15.85 108.38 -64.06
C PHE A 1089 15.71 108.78 -65.54
N ALA A 1090 14.64 109.51 -65.88
CA ALA A 1090 14.35 110.00 -67.22
C ALA A 1090 13.94 111.49 -67.22
N ASP A 1091 14.45 112.28 -68.17
CA ASP A 1091 14.34 113.75 -68.20
C ASP A 1091 14.25 114.29 -69.64
N PRO A 1092 13.10 114.80 -70.11
CA PRO A 1092 12.97 115.39 -71.44
C PRO A 1092 13.78 116.70 -71.56
N ILE A 1093 14.61 116.82 -72.59
CA ILE A 1093 15.39 118.04 -72.84
C ILE A 1093 14.42 119.21 -73.14
N PRO A 1094 14.46 120.32 -72.38
CA PRO A 1094 13.46 121.39 -72.51
C PRO A 1094 13.41 122.02 -73.89
N ALA A 1095 12.19 122.30 -74.35
CA ALA A 1095 11.95 123.13 -75.52
C ALA A 1095 12.66 124.49 -75.37
N ASN A 1096 13.09 125.07 -76.50
CA ASN A 1096 13.90 126.30 -76.56
C ASN A 1096 15.34 126.19 -76.00
N THR A 1097 15.77 124.99 -75.59
CA THR A 1097 17.17 124.71 -75.26
C THR A 1097 17.78 123.70 -76.22
N ALA A 1098 19.10 123.54 -76.16
CA ALA A 1098 19.84 122.44 -76.76
C ALA A 1098 20.63 121.73 -75.65
N TYR A 1099 20.47 120.40 -75.53
CA TYR A 1099 21.34 119.60 -74.66
C TYR A 1099 22.80 119.76 -75.10
N VAL A 1100 23.72 119.70 -74.14
CA VAL A 1100 25.14 119.74 -74.45
C VAL A 1100 25.84 118.46 -74.07
N ASP A 1101 26.42 117.84 -75.10
CA ASP A 1101 27.04 116.53 -75.07
C ASP A 1101 28.03 116.36 -73.91
N ASN A 1102 27.94 115.19 -73.27
CA ASN A 1102 28.78 114.79 -72.13
C ASN A 1102 28.67 115.67 -70.88
N SER A 1103 27.61 116.48 -70.75
CA SER A 1103 27.35 117.26 -69.53
C SER A 1103 26.60 116.47 -68.44
N SER A 1104 25.90 115.39 -68.80
CA SER A 1104 25.20 114.54 -67.84
C SER A 1104 26.17 113.75 -66.95
N LYS A 1105 25.94 113.82 -65.65
CA LYS A 1105 26.72 113.13 -64.61
C LYS A 1105 25.80 112.49 -63.58
N LEU A 1106 26.26 111.38 -63.02
CA LEU A 1106 25.70 110.72 -61.84
C LEU A 1106 26.82 110.66 -60.79
N ASN A 1107 26.62 111.29 -59.63
CA ASN A 1107 27.62 111.41 -58.56
C ASN A 1107 29.00 111.86 -59.10
N ASP A 1108 29.01 113.00 -59.80
CA ASP A 1108 30.14 113.66 -60.46
C ASP A 1108 30.81 112.95 -61.66
N GLU A 1109 30.56 111.65 -61.87
CA GLU A 1109 31.03 110.88 -63.02
C GLU A 1109 30.09 110.98 -64.23
N THR A 1110 30.63 111.08 -65.45
CA THR A 1110 29.82 111.21 -66.68
C THR A 1110 28.95 109.98 -66.90
N SER A 1111 27.64 110.15 -66.92
CA SER A 1111 26.66 109.05 -67.00
C SER A 1111 25.39 109.49 -67.73
N GLY A 1112 24.67 108.52 -68.28
CA GLY A 1112 23.44 108.73 -69.04
C GLY A 1112 23.65 108.99 -70.53
N SER A 1113 22.54 108.95 -71.27
CA SER A 1113 22.52 109.21 -72.73
C SER A 1113 21.24 109.93 -73.13
N VAL A 1114 21.33 110.82 -74.13
CA VAL A 1114 20.16 111.47 -74.73
C VAL A 1114 19.75 110.75 -76.00
N SER A 1115 18.52 110.24 -76.04
CA SER A 1115 17.91 109.60 -77.21
C SER A 1115 16.48 110.09 -77.39
N GLY A 1116 16.06 110.36 -78.62
CA GLY A 1116 14.71 110.87 -78.90
C GLY A 1116 14.36 112.22 -78.26
N GLY A 1117 15.34 112.95 -77.70
CA GLY A 1117 15.12 114.18 -76.94
C GLY A 1117 14.92 113.98 -75.43
N VAL A 1118 15.10 112.76 -74.91
CA VAL A 1118 15.04 112.44 -73.47
C VAL A 1118 16.42 111.97 -73.00
N LEU A 1119 16.90 112.52 -71.89
CA LEU A 1119 18.03 112.03 -71.12
C LEU A 1119 17.57 110.84 -70.26
N THR A 1120 18.27 109.72 -70.32
CA THR A 1120 18.04 108.57 -69.42
C THR A 1120 19.32 108.25 -68.67
N VAL A 1121 19.22 108.04 -67.36
CA VAL A 1121 20.33 107.73 -66.44
C VAL A 1121 19.94 106.52 -65.59
N THR A 1122 20.68 105.42 -65.72
CA THR A 1122 20.54 104.27 -64.82
C THR A 1122 21.32 104.54 -63.53
N VAL A 1123 20.64 104.44 -62.39
CA VAL A 1123 21.20 104.68 -61.05
C VAL A 1123 21.62 103.36 -60.40
N GLY A 1124 20.87 102.28 -60.63
CA GLY A 1124 21.17 100.93 -60.12
C GLY A 1124 20.43 100.64 -58.81
N GLU A 1125 21.12 100.12 -57.80
CA GLU A 1125 20.53 99.93 -56.46
C GLU A 1125 20.65 101.23 -55.65
N LEU A 1126 19.54 101.66 -55.03
CA LEU A 1126 19.50 102.77 -54.08
C LEU A 1126 19.06 102.22 -52.72
N ALA A 1127 20.03 102.00 -51.82
CA ALA A 1127 19.77 101.50 -50.48
C ALA A 1127 18.87 102.44 -49.65
N ALA A 1128 18.18 101.91 -48.63
CA ALA A 1128 17.34 102.70 -47.73
C ALA A 1128 18.12 103.89 -47.12
N GLY A 1129 17.57 105.09 -47.20
CA GLY A 1129 18.20 106.35 -46.76
C GLY A 1129 19.36 106.85 -47.63
N ALA A 1130 19.69 106.18 -48.75
CA ALA A 1130 20.75 106.61 -49.65
C ALA A 1130 20.25 107.63 -50.68
N THR A 1131 21.17 108.47 -51.17
CA THR A 1131 20.90 109.49 -52.19
C THR A 1131 21.79 109.36 -53.42
N ALA A 1132 21.26 109.70 -54.60
CA ALA A 1132 22.00 109.85 -55.84
C ALA A 1132 21.83 111.27 -56.41
N THR A 1133 22.92 111.97 -56.73
CA THR A 1133 22.87 113.30 -57.35
C THR A 1133 23.17 113.20 -58.84
N LEU A 1134 22.30 113.74 -59.68
CA LEU A 1134 22.49 113.85 -61.12
C LEU A 1134 22.65 115.33 -61.50
N THR A 1135 23.49 115.64 -62.47
CA THR A 1135 23.58 117.00 -63.05
C THR A 1135 23.65 116.93 -64.56
N PHE A 1136 23.03 117.86 -65.29
CA PHE A 1136 23.18 117.97 -66.74
C PHE A 1136 22.99 119.40 -67.22
N GLN A 1137 23.57 119.74 -68.38
CA GLN A 1137 23.62 121.12 -68.86
C GLN A 1137 22.96 121.28 -70.24
N VAL A 1138 22.22 122.37 -70.40
CA VAL A 1138 21.58 122.77 -71.66
C VAL A 1138 21.92 124.23 -71.99
N THR A 1139 21.96 124.59 -73.27
CA THR A 1139 22.16 125.98 -73.72
C THR A 1139 20.84 126.55 -74.22
N ILE A 1140 20.46 127.75 -73.78
CA ILE A 1140 19.27 128.47 -74.27
C ILE A 1140 19.52 128.86 -75.72
N ASN A 1141 18.60 128.53 -76.63
CA ASN A 1141 18.79 128.80 -78.06
C ASN A 1141 18.88 130.32 -78.34
N GLY A 1142 19.83 130.73 -79.18
CA GLY A 1142 20.19 132.15 -79.38
C GLY A 1142 19.13 133.06 -80.02
N SER A 1143 17.93 132.54 -80.31
CA SER A 1143 16.79 133.30 -80.87
C SER A 1143 15.59 133.38 -79.92
N VAL A 1144 15.72 132.93 -78.67
CA VAL A 1144 14.62 132.89 -77.70
C VAL A 1144 14.33 134.29 -77.14
N PRO A 1145 13.08 134.82 -77.24
CA PRO A 1145 12.75 136.12 -76.70
C PRO A 1145 12.79 136.18 -75.18
N ALA A 1146 13.16 137.33 -74.62
CA ALA A 1146 12.95 137.63 -73.20
C ALA A 1146 11.45 137.53 -72.84
N GLY A 1147 11.16 136.97 -71.67
CA GLY A 1147 9.82 136.59 -71.21
C GLY A 1147 9.40 135.15 -71.54
N THR A 1148 10.23 134.37 -72.26
CA THR A 1148 9.93 132.95 -72.54
C THR A 1148 10.20 132.11 -71.29
N VAL A 1149 9.25 131.26 -70.88
CA VAL A 1149 9.45 130.27 -69.81
C VAL A 1149 9.99 128.96 -70.41
N ILE A 1150 11.06 128.44 -69.80
CA ILE A 1150 11.65 127.13 -70.04
C ILE A 1150 11.30 126.27 -68.84
N SER A 1151 10.41 125.30 -69.02
CA SER A 1151 9.90 124.41 -67.96
C SER A 1151 10.50 123.02 -68.15
N ASN A 1152 10.92 122.36 -67.06
CA ASN A 1152 11.59 121.06 -67.12
C ASN A 1152 11.18 120.10 -65.99
N GLN A 1153 10.85 118.85 -66.33
CA GLN A 1153 10.25 117.85 -65.44
C GLN A 1153 10.89 116.46 -65.66
N GLY A 1154 11.55 115.89 -64.66
CA GLY A 1154 12.08 114.52 -64.72
C GLY A 1154 11.16 113.51 -64.01
N SER A 1155 11.53 112.23 -64.04
CA SER A 1155 10.89 111.16 -63.26
C SER A 1155 11.85 109.98 -62.96
N VAL A 1156 11.64 109.27 -61.85
CA VAL A 1156 12.40 108.11 -61.34
C VAL A 1156 11.50 106.89 -61.13
N ASP A 1157 12.00 105.66 -61.38
CA ASP A 1157 11.28 104.41 -61.12
C ASP A 1157 12.22 103.26 -60.71
N SER A 1158 11.70 102.15 -60.16
CA SER A 1158 12.43 100.97 -59.63
C SER A 1158 11.56 99.70 -59.58
N ASP A 1159 12.14 98.51 -59.30
CA ASP A 1159 11.38 97.26 -59.20
C ASP A 1159 10.37 97.21 -58.02
N GLN A 1160 10.52 98.09 -57.01
CA GLN A 1160 9.67 98.13 -55.81
C GLN A 1160 8.81 99.41 -55.71
N THR A 1161 8.79 100.23 -56.76
CA THR A 1161 8.05 101.51 -56.80
C THR A 1161 7.19 101.61 -58.07
N VAL A 1162 6.65 102.80 -58.32
CA VAL A 1162 6.08 103.23 -59.60
C VAL A 1162 6.74 104.56 -60.00
N PRO A 1163 6.63 105.02 -61.27
CA PRO A 1163 7.31 106.23 -61.73
C PRO A 1163 6.87 107.50 -60.98
N GLU A 1164 7.80 108.15 -60.30
CA GLU A 1164 7.58 109.39 -59.54
C GLU A 1164 8.21 110.60 -60.25
N PRO A 1165 7.53 111.76 -60.39
CA PRO A 1165 8.10 112.96 -60.99
C PRO A 1165 9.12 113.69 -60.08
N THR A 1166 9.92 114.61 -60.64
CA THR A 1166 10.78 115.52 -59.86
C THR A 1166 10.05 116.74 -59.32
N ASP A 1167 10.30 117.15 -58.08
CA ASP A 1167 9.80 118.40 -57.51
C ASP A 1167 10.87 119.50 -57.40
N VAL A 1168 10.47 120.78 -57.41
CA VAL A 1168 11.39 121.93 -57.37
C VAL A 1168 11.56 122.53 -55.96
N ASP A 1169 10.57 122.39 -55.08
CA ASP A 1169 10.58 122.99 -53.73
C ASP A 1169 10.70 121.99 -52.57
N ASP A 1170 10.77 120.69 -52.87
CA ASP A 1170 10.97 119.59 -51.90
C ASP A 1170 9.79 119.51 -50.91
N ASN A 1171 8.57 119.61 -51.46
CA ASN A 1171 7.34 119.78 -50.69
C ASN A 1171 6.12 119.09 -51.33
N ASP A 1172 5.98 117.80 -51.01
CA ASP A 1172 4.89 116.91 -51.43
C ASP A 1172 3.48 117.48 -51.19
N THR A 1173 3.32 118.45 -50.28
CA THR A 1173 2.01 119.03 -49.96
C THR A 1173 1.42 119.92 -51.07
N ASN A 1174 2.21 120.32 -52.07
CA ASN A 1174 1.73 120.97 -53.30
C ASN A 1174 1.67 120.02 -54.52
N GLY A 1175 2.22 118.81 -54.42
CA GLY A 1175 2.49 117.91 -55.54
C GLY A 1175 3.68 118.36 -56.41
N ASP A 1176 4.19 117.47 -57.24
CA ASP A 1176 5.47 117.69 -57.95
C ASP A 1176 5.39 118.81 -58.99
N GLN A 1177 6.37 119.72 -58.94
CA GLN A 1177 6.40 120.90 -59.78
C GLN A 1177 7.61 120.94 -60.72
N PRO A 1178 7.43 121.39 -61.99
CA PRO A 1178 8.53 121.51 -62.93
C PRO A 1178 9.48 122.66 -62.56
N THR A 1179 10.75 122.47 -62.85
CA THR A 1179 11.77 123.50 -62.70
C THR A 1179 11.67 124.54 -63.82
N GLU A 1180 11.17 125.74 -63.51
CA GLU A 1180 10.95 126.81 -64.50
C GLU A 1180 12.03 127.90 -64.50
N VAL A 1181 12.43 128.36 -65.69
CA VAL A 1181 13.36 129.49 -65.91
C VAL A 1181 12.74 130.49 -66.89
N THR A 1182 12.66 131.77 -66.53
CA THR A 1182 12.19 132.82 -67.44
C THR A 1182 13.36 133.55 -68.09
N VAL A 1183 13.45 133.50 -69.42
CA VAL A 1183 14.51 134.16 -70.20
C VAL A 1183 14.44 135.68 -70.02
N GLY A 1184 15.56 136.34 -69.76
CA GLY A 1184 15.63 137.79 -69.52
C GLY A 1184 15.18 138.20 -68.11
N GLN A 1185 15.19 137.27 -67.16
CA GLN A 1185 15.06 137.52 -65.71
C GLN A 1185 16.21 136.80 -64.98
N PRO A 1186 16.60 137.22 -63.76
CA PRO A 1186 17.52 136.44 -62.95
C PRO A 1186 16.93 135.06 -62.70
N ILE A 1187 17.78 134.03 -62.62
CA ILE A 1187 17.37 132.75 -62.02
C ILE A 1187 17.25 132.96 -60.51
N SER A 1188 16.16 133.62 -60.12
CA SER A 1188 15.74 133.70 -58.73
C SER A 1188 15.26 132.32 -58.31
N GLY A 1189 16.12 131.57 -57.61
CA GLY A 1189 15.67 130.44 -56.78
C GLY A 1189 14.48 130.92 -55.93
N GLY A 1190 13.41 130.12 -55.90
CA GLY A 1190 12.05 130.55 -55.54
C GLY A 1190 11.97 131.51 -54.35
N GLY A 1191 11.46 132.74 -54.59
CA GLY A 1191 11.73 133.89 -53.73
C GLY A 1191 10.55 134.80 -53.38
N GLY A 1192 9.30 134.33 -53.53
CA GLY A 1192 8.11 134.94 -52.93
C GLY A 1192 7.47 136.15 -53.64
N ALA A 1193 6.23 136.55 -53.30
CA ALA A 1193 5.30 135.96 -52.34
C ALA A 1193 3.87 136.50 -52.53
N LEU A 1194 2.84 135.76 -52.07
CA LEU A 1194 1.62 136.37 -51.50
C LEU A 1194 0.78 135.40 -50.64
N TYR A 1195 0.96 135.43 -49.31
CA TYR A 1195 -0.13 135.27 -48.33
C TYR A 1195 0.21 135.97 -47.00
N ALA A 1196 -0.78 136.17 -46.13
CA ALA A 1196 -0.69 136.95 -44.89
C ALA A 1196 -0.44 136.11 -43.63
N ARG A 1197 -0.15 136.79 -42.50
CA ARG A 1197 0.19 136.21 -41.18
C ARG A 1197 -0.60 136.97 -40.08
N LYS A 1198 -0.45 136.59 -38.80
CA LYS A 1198 -0.71 137.45 -37.60
C LYS A 1198 0.17 136.87 -36.45
N THR A 1199 1.38 137.40 -36.28
CA THR A 1199 2.56 136.89 -35.52
C THR A 1199 2.57 137.10 -33.98
N VAL A 1200 3.63 136.64 -33.27
CA VAL A 1200 4.30 137.50 -32.27
C VAL A 1200 5.83 137.37 -32.23
N ASN A 1201 6.47 138.52 -32.13
CA ASN A 1201 7.89 138.77 -31.98
C ASN A 1201 8.45 138.55 -30.55
N ALA A 1202 8.52 137.30 -30.11
CA ALA A 1202 9.45 136.79 -29.08
C ALA A 1202 9.07 136.92 -27.59
N ALA A 1203 9.61 135.98 -26.79
CA ALA A 1203 9.49 135.94 -25.33
C ALA A 1203 10.58 136.77 -24.60
N SER A 1204 11.67 137.15 -25.27
CA SER A 1204 12.53 138.25 -24.82
C SER A 1204 13.41 138.81 -25.94
N VAL A 1205 13.64 140.12 -25.87
CA VAL A 1205 14.50 140.92 -26.74
C VAL A 1205 15.13 142.01 -25.86
N ALA A 1206 16.46 142.09 -25.82
CA ALA A 1206 17.26 143.20 -25.30
C ALA A 1206 18.73 142.93 -25.67
N THR A 1207 19.61 143.93 -25.84
CA THR A 1207 19.46 145.35 -25.47
C THR A 1207 18.98 146.20 -26.65
N GLY A 1208 17.87 146.92 -26.47
CA GLY A 1208 17.41 147.98 -27.38
C GLY A 1208 16.06 147.76 -28.10
N GLY A 1209 15.47 146.57 -28.06
CA GLY A 1209 14.25 146.25 -28.82
C GLY A 1209 12.96 146.14 -28.00
N THR A 1210 11.84 146.01 -28.71
CA THR A 1210 10.47 145.95 -28.17
C THR A 1210 9.69 144.79 -28.81
N VAL A 1211 8.78 144.20 -28.04
CA VAL A 1211 7.93 143.05 -28.40
C VAL A 1211 6.45 143.47 -28.42
N THR A 1212 5.72 143.17 -29.49
CA THR A 1212 4.25 143.13 -29.57
C THR A 1212 3.76 142.35 -30.80
N TYR A 1213 2.69 141.61 -30.55
CA TYR A 1213 1.96 140.67 -31.37
C TYR A 1213 1.42 141.31 -32.64
N THR A 1214 1.60 140.62 -33.76
CA THR A 1214 0.75 140.74 -34.95
C THR A 1214 0.76 142.07 -35.72
N ILE A 1215 1.06 142.13 -37.01
CA ILE A 1215 0.70 141.15 -38.04
C ILE A 1215 1.79 140.14 -38.39
#